data_AF-A0A5N5W9R5-F1
#
_entry.id   AF-A0A5N5W9R5-F1
#
_cell.length_a   1.000
_cell.length_b   1.000
_cell.length_c   1.000
_cell.angle_alpha   90.00
_cell.angle_beta   90.00
_cell.angle_gamma   90.00
#
_symmetry.space_group_name_H-M   'P 1'
#
loop_
_entity.id
_entity.type
_entity.pdbx_description
1 polymer ?
#
loop_
_entity_poly.entity_id
_entity_poly.type
_entity_poly.pdbx_seq_one_letter_code
_entity_poly.pdbx_strand_id
1 'polypeptide(L)'
;MDKRYEVYSLADRHFYETPDRLPTLAGTTTEDGLFETARRPVPDGWATARSGDWLNLFPAGPDGGPLPGQPLQGWKIHVSATAGTADKTAADVWDYCVPRGIPFKFVPGPHQLHLRNTKYAGRDHSGKFVTVYPADEEQLRTTLEELDALLGGRPGPYILTDLRWNAGPLYVRYGAFARRFCVGERGTLVPAVEDGTGRLVPDSRDPAFRVPSWVTLPAFLEPHLAARNATTVADLPYRIEKALHFSNGGGVYRGTDTRDGRKVVLKEGRPYAGLAADGADAVARLERERDALERLAGLDAAPGYRDWFTLGEHSFLVMDFVEGRPLNSFFAERHPLLAAEPDPAAVAAYTAWALRIHRAVEEAVEAVHSRGLVFNDLHMFNIMVAPDERSVTLIDFEAAAPASEHGRQVVAHPGFFAPPDRRGRDVDRYALACLRLALFLPVTTLFVIDREQAAHLAEVIAAQFPGVPREFLDEAVAEITREAGAAAAGAARAARPSARPPRPGDWPASRDSMVRALLASATPERDDRLFPGDIAQFGDGGGLGLAHGAAGVLYALEEAGAPRYEAGERWLLDHTDPLPPGTPLGLYDGVAGAALVLDRLGHTGRALDLTEAILRENWQRLSSDLRGGLSGLGLLLDHLAGTTGDTALREHALRAARILADRLTADDADGGEAAGGRQAGLLRGATGPALLFLRLYDRTGAPDLLDLAGRALRADLARCVTTGNGTLEVDEGWRTMPYVGDGSVGIGMVLDDFLAAAGGEPDPALAAARDGITAAARSRFYAQPGLFQGRAGMVLHLARTTAPGVTPGQVAAQIDALDWYAMGYRGELAFPGHQMMRLSMDLATGTAGCLLALAAARGDRPARLPFLPPLPPAPPAGP
;
A
#
# COMPACT_ATOMS: atom_id res chain seq x y z
N MET A 1 5.23 -3.30 4.65
CA MET A 1 5.06 -1.92 4.17
C MET A 1 4.92 -1.97 2.65
N ASP A 2 3.85 -1.39 2.10
CA ASP A 2 3.71 -1.22 0.65
C ASP A 2 4.63 -0.08 0.21
N LYS A 3 5.67 -0.41 -0.54
CA LYS A 3 6.76 0.52 -0.86
C LYS A 3 6.38 1.50 -1.97
N ARG A 4 5.21 1.34 -2.60
CA ARG A 4 4.69 2.31 -3.58
C ARG A 4 4.49 3.69 -2.96
N TYR A 5 4.10 3.77 -1.68
CA TYR A 5 3.79 5.02 -0.99
C TYR A 5 4.96 6.02 -0.94
N GLU A 6 6.21 5.54 -0.92
CA GLU A 6 7.40 6.40 -0.95
C GLU A 6 7.43 7.24 -2.22
N VAL A 7 7.13 6.63 -3.36
CA VAL A 7 7.10 7.29 -4.67
C VAL A 7 6.01 8.37 -4.74
N TYR A 8 4.83 8.09 -4.18
CA TYR A 8 3.73 9.04 -4.12
C TYR A 8 3.92 10.17 -3.09
N SER A 9 4.99 10.12 -2.29
CA SER A 9 5.31 11.17 -1.33
C SER A 9 6.24 12.24 -1.93
N LEU A 10 6.76 12.04 -3.14
CA LEU A 10 7.79 12.92 -3.71
C LEU A 10 7.24 14.25 -4.24
N ALA A 11 6.03 14.24 -4.81
CA ALA A 11 5.49 15.37 -5.56
C ALA A 11 4.84 16.46 -4.68
N ASP A 12 4.21 16.08 -3.58
CA ASP A 12 3.55 17.01 -2.66
C ASP A 12 4.03 16.81 -1.22
N ARG A 13 4.14 17.92 -0.48
CA ARG A 13 4.61 17.93 0.91
C ARG A 13 3.58 17.36 1.89
N HIS A 14 2.30 17.61 1.66
CA HIS A 14 1.22 17.27 2.58
C HIS A 14 0.47 16.02 2.14
N PHE A 15 0.27 15.79 0.85
CA PHE A 15 -0.59 14.73 0.32
C PHE A 15 0.17 13.72 -0.53
N TYR A 16 -0.42 12.52 -0.68
CA TYR A 16 0.04 11.60 -1.72
C TYR A 16 -0.31 12.16 -3.10
N GLU A 17 0.65 12.09 -4.00
CA GLU A 17 0.56 12.61 -5.36
C GLU A 17 1.39 11.79 -6.34
N THR A 18 0.89 11.70 -7.56
CA THR A 18 1.53 11.02 -8.67
C THR A 18 2.88 11.68 -9.04
N PRO A 19 3.92 10.88 -9.39
CA PRO A 19 5.23 11.44 -9.71
C PRO A 19 5.29 12.36 -10.93
N ASP A 20 4.33 12.28 -11.85
CA ASP A 20 4.23 13.19 -13.00
C ASP A 20 3.89 14.64 -12.62
N ARG A 21 3.43 14.86 -11.38
CA ARG A 21 3.15 16.18 -10.81
C ARG A 21 4.30 16.77 -9.99
N LEU A 22 5.48 16.14 -10.00
CA LEU A 22 6.65 16.70 -9.33
C LEU A 22 6.92 18.14 -9.80
N PRO A 23 7.06 19.10 -8.89
CA PRO A 23 7.52 20.43 -9.27
C PRO A 23 8.92 20.28 -9.88
N THR A 24 9.09 20.74 -11.12
CA THR A 24 10.41 20.85 -11.75
C THR A 24 11.30 21.69 -10.85
N LEU A 25 12.44 21.12 -10.45
CA LEU A 25 13.49 21.88 -9.78
C LEU A 25 13.84 23.05 -10.70
N ALA A 26 13.56 24.27 -10.25
CA ALA A 26 13.85 25.56 -10.92
C ALA A 26 12.81 26.16 -11.90
N GLY A 27 11.50 25.99 -11.66
CA GLY A 27 10.49 26.89 -12.28
C GLY A 27 10.39 26.80 -13.80
N THR A 28 10.82 25.68 -14.37
CA THR A 28 10.72 25.36 -15.78
C THR A 28 9.42 24.62 -16.08
N THR A 29 8.87 24.75 -17.28
CA THR A 29 7.60 24.12 -17.66
C THR A 29 7.72 22.58 -17.64
N THR A 30 6.60 21.85 -17.63
CA THR A 30 6.55 20.38 -17.66
C THR A 30 7.28 19.75 -18.86
N GLU A 31 7.60 20.52 -19.90
CA GLU A 31 8.36 20.07 -21.07
C GLU A 31 9.88 20.02 -20.84
N ASP A 32 10.44 20.83 -19.93
CA ASP A 32 11.90 20.93 -19.73
C ASP A 32 12.48 19.72 -18.97
N GLY A 33 11.64 18.90 -18.33
CA GLY A 33 12.03 17.68 -17.62
C GLY A 33 11.99 16.40 -18.47
N LEU A 34 11.64 16.49 -19.76
CA LEU A 34 11.51 15.35 -20.66
C LEU A 34 12.80 15.10 -21.47
N PHE A 35 12.95 13.88 -21.98
CA PHE A 35 13.96 13.56 -22.98
C PHE A 35 13.76 14.40 -24.25
N GLU A 36 14.85 14.73 -24.96
CA GLU A 36 14.77 15.40 -26.26
C GLU A 36 13.90 14.62 -27.24
N THR A 37 13.99 13.29 -27.22
CA THR A 37 13.15 12.41 -28.04
C THR A 37 11.66 12.58 -27.74
N ALA A 38 11.28 12.77 -26.48
CA ALA A 38 9.87 12.94 -26.08
C ALA A 38 9.26 14.29 -26.50
N ARG A 39 10.09 15.27 -26.87
CA ARG A 39 9.70 16.59 -27.36
C ARG A 39 9.63 16.68 -28.89
N ARG A 40 9.94 15.60 -29.60
CA ARG A 40 9.86 15.56 -31.07
C ARG A 40 8.40 15.77 -31.51
N PRO A 41 8.17 16.47 -32.65
CA PRO A 41 6.83 16.57 -33.22
C PRO A 41 6.32 15.18 -33.59
N VAL A 42 5.00 14.98 -33.42
CA VAL A 42 4.34 13.74 -33.85
C VAL A 42 4.45 13.65 -35.39
N PRO A 43 4.95 12.54 -35.96
CA PRO A 43 5.09 12.39 -37.40
C PRO A 43 3.74 12.39 -38.13
N ASP A 44 3.72 12.78 -39.41
CA ASP A 44 2.52 12.71 -40.24
C ASP A 44 1.97 11.27 -40.30
N GLY A 45 0.67 11.11 -40.08
CA GLY A 45 0.01 9.80 -40.03
C GLY A 45 0.21 9.02 -38.72
N TRP A 46 0.75 9.65 -37.68
CA TRP A 46 0.88 9.08 -36.33
C TRP A 46 0.05 9.85 -35.31
N ALA A 47 -0.30 9.19 -34.22
CA ALA A 47 -0.87 9.80 -33.03
C ALA A 47 -0.02 9.46 -31.79
N THR A 48 -0.18 10.28 -30.76
CA THR A 48 0.47 10.09 -29.46
C THR A 48 -0.56 10.09 -28.34
N ALA A 49 -0.32 9.27 -27.32
CA ALA A 49 -1.15 9.22 -26.12
C ALA A 49 -0.31 8.97 -24.86
N ARG A 50 -0.62 9.67 -23.77
CA ARG A 50 -0.06 9.36 -22.45
C ARG A 50 -0.92 8.31 -21.74
N SER A 51 -0.28 7.31 -21.16
CA SER A 51 -0.97 6.30 -20.34
C SER A 51 -0.05 5.88 -19.19
N GLY A 52 -0.41 6.29 -17.98
CA GLY A 52 0.49 6.21 -16.83
C GLY A 52 1.78 6.97 -17.11
N ASP A 53 2.91 6.31 -16.93
CA ASP A 53 4.26 6.84 -17.17
C ASP A 53 4.78 6.61 -18.61
N TRP A 54 3.93 6.15 -19.54
CA TRP A 54 4.31 5.91 -20.92
C TRP A 54 3.85 7.01 -21.87
N LEU A 55 4.71 7.35 -22.85
CA LEU A 55 4.34 8.02 -24.09
C LEU A 55 4.18 6.96 -25.19
N ASN A 56 2.96 6.80 -25.71
CA ASN A 56 2.62 5.83 -26.74
C ASN A 56 2.60 6.51 -28.10
N LEU A 57 3.19 5.85 -29.10
CA LEU A 57 3.18 6.26 -30.49
C LEU A 57 2.65 5.13 -31.36
N PHE A 58 1.66 5.45 -32.19
CA PHE A 58 1.05 4.48 -33.09
C PHE A 58 0.62 5.15 -34.41
N PRO A 59 0.70 4.42 -35.53
CA PRO A 59 0.09 4.86 -36.79
C PRO A 59 -1.41 5.07 -36.60
N ALA A 60 -1.91 6.21 -37.05
CA ALA A 60 -3.29 6.64 -36.87
C ALA A 60 -4.06 6.68 -38.19
N GLY A 61 -5.33 6.31 -38.14
CA GLY A 61 -6.28 6.49 -39.23
C GLY A 61 -6.72 7.96 -39.39
N PRO A 62 -7.55 8.26 -40.41
CA PRO A 62 -8.06 9.61 -40.67
C PRO A 62 -8.88 10.21 -39.51
N ASP A 63 -9.40 9.37 -38.62
CA ASP A 63 -10.16 9.70 -37.42
C ASP A 63 -9.28 9.89 -36.16
N GLY A 64 -7.95 9.76 -36.30
CA GLY A 64 -7.00 9.83 -35.19
C GLY A 64 -6.93 8.56 -34.33
N GLY A 65 -7.72 7.52 -34.67
CA GLY A 65 -7.71 6.24 -33.98
C GLY A 65 -6.59 5.30 -34.45
N PRO A 66 -6.27 4.23 -33.71
CA PRO A 66 -5.33 3.21 -34.17
C PRO A 66 -5.78 2.58 -35.49
N LEU A 67 -4.85 2.31 -36.41
CA LEU A 67 -5.19 1.63 -37.66
C LEU A 67 -5.86 0.25 -37.41
N PRO A 68 -6.92 -0.10 -38.16
CA PRO A 68 -7.57 -1.40 -38.04
C PRO A 68 -6.62 -2.53 -38.47
N GLY A 69 -6.75 -3.70 -37.82
CA GLY A 69 -5.95 -4.89 -38.13
C GLY A 69 -4.68 -5.05 -37.31
N GLN A 70 -4.38 -4.16 -36.35
CA GLN A 70 -3.29 -4.38 -35.40
C GLN A 70 -3.63 -5.54 -34.44
N PRO A 71 -2.67 -6.44 -34.17
CA PRO A 71 -2.89 -7.54 -33.23
C PRO A 71 -3.13 -7.01 -31.81
N LEU A 72 -4.09 -7.60 -31.10
CA LEU A 72 -4.40 -7.22 -29.72
C LEU A 72 -3.41 -7.83 -28.70
N GLN A 73 -2.61 -8.81 -29.13
CA GLN A 73 -1.57 -9.51 -28.38
C GLN A 73 -0.54 -10.13 -29.32
N GLY A 74 0.64 -10.42 -28.81
CA GLY A 74 1.69 -11.10 -29.55
C GLY A 74 3.01 -11.05 -28.80
N TRP A 75 4.08 -11.38 -29.52
CA TRP A 75 5.44 -11.13 -29.07
C TRP A 75 5.76 -9.64 -29.17
N LYS A 76 6.17 -9.04 -28.07
CA LYS A 76 6.65 -7.65 -28.00
C LYS A 76 8.11 -7.60 -27.61
N ILE A 77 8.78 -6.56 -28.08
CA ILE A 77 10.19 -6.31 -27.77
C ILE A 77 10.25 -5.24 -26.70
N HIS A 78 10.92 -5.51 -25.58
CA HIS A 78 11.27 -4.50 -24.61
C HIS A 78 12.74 -4.14 -24.73
N VAL A 79 13.04 -2.86 -24.59
CA VAL A 79 14.42 -2.35 -24.58
C VAL A 79 14.71 -1.80 -23.21
N SER A 80 15.82 -2.21 -22.60
CA SER A 80 16.32 -1.60 -21.38
C SER A 80 17.34 -0.50 -21.66
N ALA A 81 17.51 0.41 -20.71
CA ALA A 81 18.50 1.49 -20.82
C ALA A 81 18.93 1.95 -19.42
N THR A 82 20.17 2.42 -19.32
CA THR A 82 20.62 3.22 -18.18
C THR A 82 20.17 4.68 -18.32
N ALA A 83 20.23 5.44 -17.23
CA ALA A 83 19.96 6.88 -17.27
C ALA A 83 20.84 7.62 -18.30
N GLY A 84 22.11 7.21 -18.46
CA GLY A 84 23.04 7.83 -19.40
C GLY A 84 22.80 7.49 -20.87
N THR A 85 22.08 6.40 -21.17
CA THR A 85 21.83 5.95 -22.56
C THR A 85 20.37 6.10 -23.00
N ALA A 86 19.46 6.45 -22.09
CA ALA A 86 18.02 6.41 -22.30
C ALA A 86 17.56 7.26 -23.50
N ASP A 87 17.90 8.55 -23.55
CA ASP A 87 17.42 9.44 -24.61
C ASP A 87 17.91 8.98 -25.99
N LYS A 88 19.19 8.62 -26.10
CA LYS A 88 19.77 8.08 -27.33
C LYS A 88 19.07 6.78 -27.76
N THR A 89 18.82 5.86 -26.83
CA THR A 89 18.09 4.62 -27.12
C THR A 89 16.66 4.92 -27.59
N ALA A 90 15.96 5.88 -26.99
CA ALA A 90 14.63 6.29 -27.45
C ALA A 90 14.68 6.88 -28.86
N ALA A 91 15.67 7.74 -29.14
CA ALA A 91 15.88 8.33 -30.46
C ALA A 91 16.10 7.26 -31.54
N ASP A 92 17.01 6.31 -31.29
CA ASP A 92 17.32 5.25 -32.25
C ASP A 92 16.11 4.33 -32.50
N VAL A 93 15.33 3.99 -31.46
CA VAL A 93 14.10 3.20 -31.64
C VAL A 93 13.03 3.99 -32.38
N TRP A 94 12.88 5.29 -32.10
CA TRP A 94 11.96 6.18 -32.82
C TRP A 94 12.31 6.23 -34.31
N ASP A 95 13.57 6.51 -34.62
CA ASP A 95 14.08 6.64 -35.99
C ASP A 95 14.04 5.31 -36.76
N TYR A 96 14.06 4.19 -36.05
CA TYR A 96 13.82 2.86 -36.62
C TYR A 96 12.33 2.58 -36.89
N CYS A 97 11.47 2.81 -35.89
CA CYS A 97 10.07 2.38 -35.89
C CYS A 97 9.18 3.25 -36.77
N VAL A 98 9.38 4.57 -36.75
CA VAL A 98 8.51 5.53 -37.46
C VAL A 98 8.48 5.28 -38.98
N PRO A 99 9.63 5.15 -39.68
CA PRO A 99 9.63 4.88 -41.12
C PRO A 99 9.05 3.51 -41.51
N ARG A 100 8.98 2.57 -40.54
CA ARG A 100 8.51 1.20 -40.74
C ARG A 100 7.07 0.98 -40.28
N GLY A 101 6.41 2.01 -39.73
CA GLY A 101 5.03 1.91 -39.26
C GLY A 101 4.84 1.01 -38.03
N ILE A 102 5.89 0.80 -37.21
CA ILE A 102 5.84 -0.15 -36.07
C ILE A 102 5.42 0.61 -34.80
N PRO A 103 4.27 0.33 -34.18
CA PRO A 103 3.87 1.00 -32.95
C PRO A 103 4.88 0.76 -31.82
N PHE A 104 5.10 1.77 -30.98
CA PHE A 104 5.99 1.66 -29.83
C PHE A 104 5.60 2.64 -28.72
N LYS A 105 6.14 2.43 -27.53
CA LYS A 105 6.01 3.37 -26.41
C LYS A 105 7.29 3.43 -25.61
N PHE A 106 7.56 4.55 -24.95
CA PHE A 106 8.71 4.70 -24.08
C PHE A 106 8.42 5.61 -22.89
N VAL A 107 9.28 5.52 -21.86
CA VAL A 107 9.20 6.39 -20.68
C VAL A 107 9.75 7.78 -21.05
N PRO A 108 8.97 8.86 -20.95
CA PRO A 108 9.30 10.12 -21.62
C PRO A 108 10.33 10.99 -20.88
N GLY A 109 10.71 10.66 -19.65
CA GLY A 109 11.65 11.47 -18.86
C GLY A 109 12.59 10.68 -17.95
N PRO A 110 13.75 11.26 -17.58
CA PRO A 110 14.77 10.61 -16.73
C PRO A 110 14.24 10.21 -15.36
N HIS A 111 13.39 11.05 -14.76
CA HIS A 111 12.87 10.81 -13.42
C HIS A 111 11.91 9.60 -13.37
N GLN A 112 10.98 9.49 -14.33
CA GLN A 112 10.10 8.31 -14.40
C GLN A 112 10.92 7.02 -14.64
N LEU A 113 11.97 7.08 -15.48
CA LEU A 113 12.87 5.95 -15.69
C LEU A 113 13.61 5.56 -14.39
N HIS A 114 14.06 6.54 -13.62
CA HIS A 114 14.69 6.29 -12.32
C HIS A 114 13.74 5.55 -11.36
N LEU A 115 12.51 6.07 -11.17
CA LEU A 115 11.51 5.49 -10.27
C LEU A 115 11.20 4.02 -10.59
N ARG A 116 11.07 3.70 -11.88
CA ARG A 116 10.86 2.33 -12.39
C ARG A 116 11.97 1.35 -12.09
N ASN A 117 13.14 1.87 -11.71
CA ASN A 117 14.32 1.07 -11.52
C ASN A 117 14.93 1.23 -10.12
N THR A 118 14.25 1.90 -9.19
CA THR A 118 14.64 2.00 -7.78
C THR A 118 14.71 0.63 -7.10
N LYS A 119 15.36 0.53 -5.92
CA LYS A 119 15.51 -0.71 -5.14
C LYS A 119 14.18 -1.47 -4.97
N TYR A 120 13.07 -0.77 -4.81
CA TYR A 120 11.76 -1.36 -4.53
C TYR A 120 10.73 -1.18 -5.64
N ALA A 121 11.18 -0.80 -6.84
CA ALA A 121 10.34 -0.85 -8.02
C ALA A 121 9.80 -2.27 -8.26
N GLY A 122 8.63 -2.37 -8.89
CA GLY A 122 8.02 -3.66 -9.22
C GLY A 122 8.92 -4.46 -10.18
N ARG A 123 9.22 -5.71 -9.82
CA ARG A 123 10.06 -6.60 -10.62
C ARG A 123 9.42 -6.97 -11.96
N ASP A 124 8.12 -6.74 -12.12
CA ASP A 124 7.33 -6.99 -13.32
C ASP A 124 7.55 -5.94 -14.42
N HIS A 125 7.93 -4.72 -14.05
CA HIS A 125 8.16 -3.61 -14.99
C HIS A 125 9.59 -3.06 -14.97
N SER A 126 10.38 -3.45 -13.97
CA SER A 126 11.77 -3.01 -13.85
C SER A 126 12.58 -3.25 -15.12
N GLY A 127 13.37 -2.24 -15.49
CA GLY A 127 14.22 -2.21 -16.67
C GLY A 127 13.51 -2.00 -18.00
N LYS A 128 12.17 -2.07 -18.08
CA LYS A 128 11.42 -1.79 -19.32
C LYS A 128 11.39 -0.29 -19.58
N PHE A 129 12.21 0.16 -20.54
CA PHE A 129 12.28 1.57 -20.93
C PHE A 129 11.51 1.86 -22.23
N VAL A 130 11.65 1.00 -23.24
CA VAL A 130 10.87 1.05 -24.49
C VAL A 130 10.12 -0.26 -24.68
N THR A 131 8.94 -0.22 -25.31
CA THR A 131 8.22 -1.40 -25.80
C THR A 131 7.86 -1.18 -27.27
N VAL A 132 8.23 -2.12 -28.13
CA VAL A 132 7.92 -2.15 -29.57
C VAL A 132 6.93 -3.27 -29.83
N TYR A 133 5.97 -3.05 -30.73
CA TYR A 133 4.86 -3.97 -31.02
C TYR A 133 4.92 -4.47 -32.49
N PRO A 134 5.71 -5.51 -32.79
CA PRO A 134 5.70 -6.16 -34.10
C PRO A 134 4.33 -6.76 -34.42
N ALA A 135 3.98 -6.78 -35.71
CA ALA A 135 2.72 -7.35 -36.21
C ALA A 135 2.70 -8.89 -36.19
N ASP A 136 3.85 -9.52 -36.44
CA ASP A 136 4.00 -10.98 -36.52
C ASP A 136 5.44 -11.44 -36.19
N GLU A 137 5.69 -12.75 -36.27
CA GLU A 137 7.00 -13.35 -35.95
C GLU A 137 8.10 -13.00 -36.96
N GLU A 138 7.75 -12.69 -38.22
CA GLU A 138 8.72 -12.29 -39.25
C GLU A 138 9.20 -10.85 -39.00
N GLN A 139 8.27 -9.94 -38.73
CA GLN A 139 8.58 -8.57 -38.33
C GLN A 139 9.29 -8.53 -36.97
N LEU A 140 8.94 -9.42 -36.03
CA LEU A 140 9.65 -9.58 -34.76
C LEU A 140 11.12 -9.91 -34.99
N ARG A 141 11.40 -10.93 -35.81
CA ARG A 141 12.78 -11.36 -36.11
C ARG A 141 13.59 -10.24 -36.75
N THR A 142 13.05 -9.65 -37.82
CA THR A 142 13.71 -8.57 -38.55
C THR A 142 13.99 -7.38 -37.63
N THR A 143 13.02 -7.03 -36.78
CA THR A 143 13.16 -5.93 -35.81
C THR A 143 14.23 -6.22 -34.76
N LEU A 144 14.33 -7.45 -34.26
CA LEU A 144 15.37 -7.84 -33.33
C LEU A 144 16.76 -7.78 -33.97
N GLU A 145 16.93 -8.34 -35.16
CA GLU A 145 18.22 -8.36 -35.89
C GLU A 145 18.68 -6.92 -36.23
N GLU A 146 17.79 -6.08 -36.77
CA GLU A 146 18.15 -4.70 -37.15
C GLU A 146 18.35 -3.77 -35.93
N LEU A 147 17.51 -3.87 -34.89
CA LEU A 147 17.72 -3.08 -33.66
C LEU A 147 18.96 -3.55 -32.89
N ASP A 148 19.31 -4.83 -32.93
CA ASP A 148 20.54 -5.33 -32.28
C ASP A 148 21.79 -4.74 -32.95
N ALA A 149 21.77 -4.52 -34.26
CA ALA A 149 22.85 -3.82 -34.96
C ALA A 149 23.00 -2.34 -34.51
N LEU A 150 21.92 -1.69 -34.09
CA LEU A 150 21.91 -0.29 -33.63
C LEU A 150 22.18 -0.14 -32.13
N LEU A 151 21.70 -1.09 -31.34
CA LEU A 151 21.60 -1.00 -29.88
C LEU A 151 22.46 -2.03 -29.14
N GLY A 152 22.88 -3.11 -29.81
CA GLY A 152 23.52 -4.27 -29.22
C GLY A 152 24.71 -3.92 -28.33
N GLY A 153 24.75 -4.53 -27.14
CA GLY A 153 25.81 -4.32 -26.16
C GLY A 153 25.71 -3.03 -25.34
N ARG A 154 24.70 -2.18 -25.55
CA ARG A 154 24.46 -1.03 -24.65
C ARG A 154 24.13 -1.51 -23.23
N PRO A 155 24.59 -0.78 -22.20
CA PRO A 155 24.29 -1.13 -20.82
C PRO A 155 22.81 -0.91 -20.50
N GLY A 156 22.26 -1.78 -19.67
CA GLY A 156 20.88 -1.67 -19.19
C GLY A 156 20.55 -2.80 -18.21
N PRO A 157 19.60 -2.58 -17.30
CA PRO A 157 19.18 -3.62 -16.36
C PRO A 157 18.61 -4.83 -17.10
N TYR A 158 18.82 -6.03 -16.53
CA TYR A 158 18.21 -7.26 -17.01
C TYR A 158 16.68 -7.22 -16.80
N ILE A 159 15.88 -7.65 -17.78
CA ILE A 159 14.41 -7.71 -17.64
C ILE A 159 14.01 -9.14 -17.25
N LEU A 160 13.63 -9.35 -15.98
CA LEU A 160 13.41 -10.69 -15.41
C LEU A 160 12.25 -11.46 -16.06
N THR A 161 11.23 -10.73 -16.52
CA THR A 161 10.01 -11.31 -17.11
C THR A 161 10.18 -11.74 -18.57
N ASP A 162 11.34 -11.46 -19.18
CA ASP A 162 11.53 -11.51 -20.62
C ASP A 162 12.79 -12.34 -20.97
N LEU A 163 12.85 -12.79 -22.22
CA LEU A 163 14.01 -13.48 -22.76
C LEU A 163 14.98 -12.48 -23.39
N ARG A 164 16.23 -12.43 -22.93
CA ARG A 164 17.27 -11.55 -23.50
C ARG A 164 17.63 -12.00 -24.92
N TRP A 165 17.66 -11.06 -25.86
CA TRP A 165 18.17 -11.26 -27.21
C TRP A 165 19.67 -10.92 -27.23
N ASN A 166 20.51 -11.86 -27.66
CA ASN A 166 21.97 -11.73 -27.69
C ASN A 166 22.54 -11.15 -26.37
N ALA A 167 23.37 -10.10 -26.47
CA ALA A 167 23.98 -9.40 -25.34
C ALA A 167 23.08 -8.28 -24.77
N GLY A 168 21.81 -8.20 -25.16
CA GLY A 168 20.94 -7.07 -24.81
C GLY A 168 21.32 -5.78 -25.58
N PRO A 169 20.58 -4.68 -25.38
CA PRO A 169 19.54 -4.46 -24.37
C PRO A 169 18.12 -4.85 -24.81
N LEU A 170 18.00 -5.69 -25.84
CA LEU A 170 16.72 -6.18 -26.36
C LEU A 170 16.24 -7.42 -25.60
N TYR A 171 14.94 -7.46 -25.32
CA TYR A 171 14.26 -8.54 -24.61
C TYR A 171 12.92 -8.83 -25.26
N VAL A 172 12.45 -10.08 -25.18
CA VAL A 172 11.22 -10.52 -25.85
C VAL A 172 10.30 -11.22 -24.88
N ARG A 173 9.01 -10.90 -24.97
CA ARG A 173 7.94 -11.58 -24.21
C ARG A 173 6.63 -11.58 -24.99
N TYR A 174 5.85 -12.65 -24.83
CA TYR A 174 4.47 -12.71 -25.29
C TYR A 174 3.52 -12.00 -24.30
N GLY A 175 2.60 -11.16 -24.78
CA GLY A 175 1.62 -10.51 -23.91
C GLY A 175 0.63 -9.61 -24.65
N ALA A 176 -0.23 -8.93 -23.89
CA ALA A 176 -1.23 -8.02 -24.46
C ALA A 176 -0.60 -6.75 -25.06
N PHE A 177 -1.17 -6.27 -26.17
CA PHE A 177 -0.87 -4.99 -26.82
C PHE A 177 -1.94 -3.95 -26.46
N ALA A 178 -3.21 -4.36 -26.45
CA ALA A 178 -4.33 -3.55 -25.99
C ALA A 178 -4.69 -3.84 -24.52
N ARG A 179 -5.21 -2.83 -23.81
CA ARG A 179 -5.74 -3.01 -22.44
C ARG A 179 -6.97 -3.91 -22.50
N ARG A 180 -6.86 -5.12 -21.96
CA ARG A 180 -7.95 -6.07 -21.77
C ARG A 180 -7.89 -6.58 -20.36
N PHE A 181 -9.05 -6.81 -19.76
CA PHE A 181 -9.16 -7.27 -18.38
C PHE A 181 -10.01 -8.53 -18.29
N CYS A 182 -9.68 -9.41 -17.37
CA CYS A 182 -10.52 -10.51 -16.95
C CYS A 182 -10.58 -10.54 -15.42
N VAL A 183 -11.52 -11.31 -14.88
CA VAL A 183 -11.58 -11.57 -13.45
C VAL A 183 -10.53 -12.63 -13.11
N GLY A 184 -9.59 -12.31 -12.23
CA GLY A 184 -8.57 -13.25 -11.75
C GLY A 184 -9.14 -14.25 -10.75
N GLU A 185 -8.32 -15.21 -10.32
CA GLU A 185 -8.71 -16.26 -9.35
C GLU A 185 -9.26 -15.71 -8.02
N ARG A 186 -8.86 -14.49 -7.66
CA ARG A 186 -9.30 -13.79 -6.44
C ARG A 186 -10.50 -12.86 -6.65
N GLY A 187 -11.15 -12.92 -7.81
CA GLY A 187 -12.31 -12.09 -8.12
C GLY A 187 -12.01 -10.63 -8.48
N THR A 188 -10.73 -10.24 -8.60
CA THR A 188 -10.31 -8.89 -8.99
C THR A 188 -10.09 -8.78 -10.49
N LEU A 189 -10.33 -7.60 -11.07
CA LEU A 189 -9.97 -7.32 -12.46
C LEU A 189 -8.44 -7.31 -12.62
N VAL A 190 -7.92 -8.10 -13.57
CA VAL A 190 -6.49 -8.20 -13.88
C VAL A 190 -6.26 -8.08 -15.40
N PRO A 191 -5.10 -7.57 -15.85
CA PRO A 191 -4.77 -7.56 -17.27
C PRO A 191 -4.82 -8.96 -17.89
N ALA A 192 -5.31 -9.07 -19.12
CA ALA A 192 -5.61 -10.34 -19.76
C ALA A 192 -5.04 -10.47 -21.18
N VAL A 193 -4.74 -11.72 -21.56
CA VAL A 193 -4.48 -12.18 -22.93
C VAL A 193 -5.51 -13.24 -23.31
N GLU A 194 -5.68 -13.47 -24.60
CA GLU A 194 -6.55 -14.49 -25.16
C GLU A 194 -5.79 -15.83 -25.29
N ASP A 195 -6.37 -16.90 -24.77
CA ASP A 195 -5.86 -18.26 -24.94
C ASP A 195 -6.18 -18.83 -26.34
N GLY A 196 -5.66 -20.02 -26.66
CA GLY A 196 -5.89 -20.67 -27.96
C GLY A 196 -7.36 -21.01 -28.28
N THR A 197 -8.29 -20.77 -27.35
CA THR A 197 -9.74 -20.98 -27.53
C THR A 197 -10.53 -19.67 -27.69
N GLY A 198 -9.87 -18.52 -27.63
CA GLY A 198 -10.54 -17.21 -27.68
C GLY A 198 -10.93 -16.64 -26.31
N ARG A 199 -10.55 -17.31 -25.21
CA ARG A 199 -10.94 -16.89 -23.85
C ARG A 199 -9.89 -15.99 -23.22
N LEU A 200 -10.33 -14.90 -22.59
CA LEU A 200 -9.45 -14.03 -21.81
C LEU A 200 -8.99 -14.72 -20.52
N VAL A 201 -7.68 -14.80 -20.34
CA VAL A 201 -7.00 -15.36 -19.17
C VAL A 201 -5.97 -14.35 -18.64
N PRO A 202 -5.61 -14.38 -17.34
CA PRO A 202 -4.65 -13.43 -16.78
C PRO A 202 -3.29 -13.42 -17.51
N ASP A 203 -2.80 -12.22 -17.85
CA ASP A 203 -1.44 -12.01 -18.37
C ASP A 203 -0.44 -12.04 -17.20
N SER A 204 0.00 -13.24 -16.80
CA SER A 204 0.91 -13.42 -15.65
C SER A 204 2.18 -12.60 -15.82
N ARG A 205 2.51 -11.75 -14.84
CA ARG A 205 3.71 -10.91 -14.83
C ARG A 205 4.72 -11.30 -13.76
N ASP A 206 4.71 -12.56 -13.36
CA ASP A 206 5.72 -13.10 -12.45
C ASP A 206 7.14 -12.79 -12.97
N PRO A 207 8.13 -12.54 -12.09
CA PRO A 207 9.49 -12.13 -12.46
C PRO A 207 10.32 -13.31 -13.02
N ALA A 208 9.77 -14.00 -14.02
CA ALA A 208 10.39 -15.08 -14.76
C ALA A 208 9.84 -15.10 -16.19
N PHE A 209 10.70 -15.42 -17.17
CA PHE A 209 10.26 -15.67 -18.54
C PHE A 209 9.38 -16.93 -18.60
N ARG A 210 8.20 -16.78 -19.22
CA ARG A 210 7.25 -17.87 -19.47
C ARG A 210 6.69 -17.75 -20.88
N VAL A 211 6.57 -18.89 -21.56
CA VAL A 211 5.80 -18.99 -22.81
C VAL A 211 4.44 -19.58 -22.46
N PRO A 212 3.32 -18.92 -22.83
CA PRO A 212 1.99 -19.50 -22.63
C PRO A 212 1.88 -20.86 -23.31
N SER A 213 1.16 -21.81 -22.71
CA SER A 213 1.09 -23.20 -23.20
C SER A 213 0.49 -23.36 -24.59
N TRP A 214 -0.26 -22.36 -25.06
CA TRP A 214 -0.86 -22.32 -26.40
C TRP A 214 0.01 -21.55 -27.43
N VAL A 215 1.18 -21.05 -27.03
CA VAL A 215 2.11 -20.32 -27.89
C VAL A 215 3.34 -21.19 -28.13
N THR A 216 3.76 -21.32 -29.38
CA THR A 216 5.02 -21.99 -29.72
C THR A 216 6.16 -20.97 -29.65
N LEU A 217 7.29 -21.33 -29.06
CA LEU A 217 8.48 -20.47 -29.06
C LEU A 217 9.06 -20.42 -30.50
N PRO A 218 9.25 -19.23 -31.10
CA PRO A 218 9.92 -19.12 -32.39
C PRO A 218 11.32 -19.74 -32.35
N ALA A 219 11.68 -20.54 -33.36
CA ALA A 219 12.93 -21.31 -33.39
C ALA A 219 14.19 -20.44 -33.22
N PHE A 220 14.17 -19.20 -33.73
CA PHE A 220 15.28 -18.26 -33.57
C PHE A 220 15.47 -17.76 -32.13
N LEU A 221 14.52 -17.99 -31.22
CA LEU A 221 14.63 -17.67 -29.79
C LEU A 221 15.18 -18.84 -28.95
N GLU A 222 15.21 -20.07 -29.48
CA GLU A 222 15.68 -21.25 -28.76
C GLU A 222 17.13 -21.14 -28.25
N PRO A 223 18.11 -20.62 -29.02
CA PRO A 223 19.48 -20.45 -28.54
C PRO A 223 19.57 -19.53 -27.32
N HIS A 224 18.74 -18.48 -27.27
CA HIS A 224 18.69 -17.55 -26.15
C HIS A 224 18.08 -18.19 -24.91
N LEU A 225 17.05 -19.03 -25.08
CA LEU A 225 16.47 -19.80 -23.97
C LEU A 225 17.48 -20.82 -23.42
N ALA A 226 18.23 -21.49 -24.30
CA ALA A 226 19.29 -22.41 -23.90
C ALA A 226 20.41 -21.69 -23.12
N ALA A 227 20.86 -20.52 -23.61
CA ALA A 227 21.87 -19.70 -22.93
C ALA A 227 21.42 -19.26 -21.54
N ARG A 228 20.15 -18.83 -21.39
CA ARG A 228 19.56 -18.50 -20.09
C ARG A 228 19.58 -19.69 -19.13
N ASN A 229 19.23 -20.88 -19.61
CA ASN A 229 19.13 -22.09 -18.77
C ASN A 229 20.50 -22.72 -18.44
N ALA A 230 21.58 -22.33 -19.14
CA ALA A 230 22.93 -22.83 -18.89
C ALA A 230 23.58 -22.28 -17.60
N THR A 231 23.07 -21.16 -17.06
CA THR A 231 23.56 -20.61 -15.79
C THR A 231 23.00 -21.43 -14.63
N THR A 232 23.87 -22.15 -13.90
CA THR A 232 23.47 -22.97 -12.74
C THR A 232 24.22 -22.58 -11.48
N VAL A 233 23.64 -22.91 -10.33
CA VAL A 233 24.26 -22.73 -9.00
C VAL A 233 25.02 -23.98 -8.54
N ALA A 234 25.12 -25.02 -9.38
CA ALA A 234 25.59 -26.35 -8.98
C ALA A 234 27.06 -26.37 -8.55
N ASP A 235 27.89 -25.49 -9.14
CA ASP A 235 29.33 -25.42 -8.87
C ASP A 235 29.68 -24.46 -7.71
N LEU A 236 28.69 -23.81 -7.08
CA LEU A 236 28.95 -22.92 -5.96
C LEU A 236 29.19 -23.72 -4.67
N PRO A 237 30.15 -23.31 -3.81
CA PRO A 237 30.36 -23.91 -2.49
C PRO A 237 29.28 -23.49 -1.47
N TYR A 238 28.06 -23.23 -1.94
CA TYR A 238 26.96 -22.70 -1.15
C TYR A 238 25.67 -23.43 -1.48
N ARG A 239 25.03 -23.97 -0.44
CA ARG A 239 23.67 -24.50 -0.55
C ARG A 239 22.68 -23.43 -0.12
N ILE A 240 21.91 -22.91 -1.06
CA ILE A 240 20.82 -21.96 -0.77
C ILE A 240 19.65 -22.72 -0.14
N GLU A 241 19.23 -22.30 1.06
CA GLU A 241 18.13 -22.93 1.81
C GLU A 241 16.79 -22.27 1.50
N LYS A 242 16.76 -20.92 1.53
CA LYS A 242 15.57 -20.13 1.23
C LYS A 242 15.91 -18.68 0.90
N ALA A 243 15.07 -18.03 0.11
CA ALA A 243 15.08 -16.58 -0.03
C ALA A 243 14.50 -15.93 1.25
N LEU A 244 15.20 -14.94 1.79
CA LEU A 244 14.76 -14.11 2.90
C LEU A 244 14.02 -12.87 2.41
N HIS A 245 14.50 -12.25 1.34
CA HIS A 245 13.91 -11.03 0.78
C HIS A 245 14.22 -10.91 -0.71
N PHE A 246 13.34 -10.28 -1.48
CA PHE A 246 13.59 -9.88 -2.85
C PHE A 246 13.34 -8.38 -3.02
N SER A 247 14.24 -7.74 -3.75
CA SER A 247 14.10 -6.38 -4.23
C SER A 247 14.29 -6.34 -5.75
N ASN A 248 14.12 -5.17 -6.36
CA ASN A 248 14.54 -4.97 -7.74
C ASN A 248 16.08 -5.11 -7.88
N GLY A 249 16.83 -4.72 -6.86
CA GLY A 249 18.29 -4.83 -6.87
C GLY A 249 18.83 -6.25 -6.78
N GLY A 250 18.00 -7.25 -6.45
CA GLY A 250 18.42 -8.64 -6.23
C GLY A 250 17.78 -9.26 -4.99
N GLY A 251 18.10 -10.52 -4.73
CA GLY A 251 17.65 -11.28 -3.56
C GLY A 251 18.64 -11.34 -2.40
N VAL A 252 18.10 -11.63 -1.22
CA VAL A 252 18.86 -11.99 -0.02
C VAL A 252 18.50 -13.42 0.33
N TYR A 253 19.50 -14.29 0.43
CA TYR A 253 19.31 -15.74 0.58
C TYR A 253 20.00 -16.22 1.85
N ARG A 254 19.34 -17.11 2.60
CA ARG A 254 19.99 -17.89 3.64
C ARG A 254 20.58 -19.15 3.01
N GLY A 255 21.79 -19.50 3.41
CA GLY A 255 22.45 -20.71 2.93
C GLY A 255 23.41 -21.33 3.94
N THR A 256 23.99 -22.45 3.53
CA THR A 256 25.12 -23.10 4.20
C THR A 256 26.35 -23.04 3.30
N ASP A 257 27.51 -22.68 3.86
CA ASP A 257 28.80 -22.92 3.20
C ASP A 257 29.11 -24.42 3.24
N THR A 258 29.27 -25.05 2.08
CA THR A 258 29.48 -26.51 2.02
C THR A 258 30.90 -26.92 2.36
N ARG A 259 31.84 -25.97 2.47
CA ARG A 259 33.24 -26.25 2.81
C ARG A 259 33.41 -26.59 4.28
N ASP A 260 32.60 -26.01 5.16
CA ASP A 260 32.70 -26.20 6.63
C ASP A 260 31.37 -26.23 7.39
N GLY A 261 30.24 -26.07 6.71
CA GLY A 261 28.91 -26.20 7.30
C GLY A 261 28.37 -24.97 8.01
N ARG A 262 29.08 -23.82 7.99
CA ARG A 262 28.58 -22.59 8.64
C ARG A 262 27.36 -22.02 7.91
N LYS A 263 26.46 -21.38 8.66
CA LYS A 263 25.33 -20.62 8.11
C LYS A 263 25.81 -19.29 7.55
N VAL A 264 25.32 -18.91 6.38
CA VAL A 264 25.68 -17.67 5.68
C VAL A 264 24.45 -16.98 5.12
N VAL A 265 24.61 -15.69 4.83
CA VAL A 265 23.69 -14.91 4.00
C VAL A 265 24.39 -14.55 2.70
N LEU A 266 23.71 -14.78 1.58
CA LEU A 266 24.15 -14.37 0.24
C LEU A 266 23.27 -13.20 -0.21
N LYS A 267 23.86 -12.04 -0.47
CA LYS A 267 23.17 -10.89 -1.06
C LYS A 267 23.54 -10.78 -2.54
N GLU A 268 22.53 -10.63 -3.38
CA GLU A 268 22.67 -10.47 -4.83
C GLU A 268 22.52 -9.00 -5.23
N GLY A 269 23.45 -8.53 -6.05
CA GLY A 269 23.44 -7.23 -6.71
C GLY A 269 23.29 -7.40 -8.22
N ARG A 270 22.18 -6.91 -8.76
CA ARG A 270 21.86 -6.92 -10.19
C ARG A 270 22.41 -5.65 -10.86
N PRO A 271 23.26 -5.77 -11.90
CA PRO A 271 23.79 -4.60 -12.61
C PRO A 271 22.69 -3.68 -13.12
N TYR A 272 22.93 -2.37 -13.00
CA TYR A 272 22.06 -1.29 -13.46
C TYR A 272 20.64 -1.29 -12.86
N ALA A 273 20.32 -2.16 -11.90
CA ALA A 273 19.01 -2.27 -11.29
C ALA A 273 19.06 -1.88 -9.82
N GLY A 274 17.90 -1.53 -9.25
CA GLY A 274 17.79 -1.16 -7.85
C GLY A 274 18.54 0.13 -7.52
N LEU A 275 18.29 1.18 -8.29
CA LEU A 275 18.92 2.49 -8.13
C LEU A 275 18.57 3.12 -6.77
N ALA A 276 19.56 3.69 -6.11
CA ALA A 276 19.39 4.59 -4.98
C ALA A 276 19.36 6.06 -5.44
N ALA A 277 19.04 6.99 -4.53
CA ALA A 277 18.83 8.40 -4.86
C ALA A 277 20.07 9.10 -5.48
N ASP A 278 21.28 8.58 -5.23
CA ASP A 278 22.54 9.03 -5.82
C ASP A 278 22.81 8.43 -7.22
N GLY A 279 21.91 7.57 -7.71
CA GLY A 279 22.05 6.85 -8.98
C GLY A 279 22.87 5.56 -8.89
N ALA A 280 23.36 5.17 -7.70
CA ALA A 280 24.09 3.92 -7.54
C ALA A 280 23.17 2.71 -7.73
N ASP A 281 23.59 1.75 -8.54
CA ASP A 281 22.87 0.49 -8.73
C ASP A 281 23.13 -0.49 -7.58
N ALA A 282 22.51 -1.66 -7.66
CA ALA A 282 22.64 -2.68 -6.63
C ALA A 282 24.05 -3.25 -6.50
N VAL A 283 24.85 -3.27 -7.58
CA VAL A 283 26.23 -3.76 -7.52
C VAL A 283 27.10 -2.76 -6.77
N ALA A 284 27.02 -1.48 -7.13
CA ALA A 284 27.77 -0.42 -6.46
C ALA A 284 27.43 -0.33 -4.96
N ARG A 285 26.15 -0.50 -4.60
CA ARG A 285 25.71 -0.57 -3.20
C ARG A 285 26.24 -1.81 -2.46
N LEU A 286 26.30 -2.95 -3.14
CA LEU A 286 26.84 -4.19 -2.58
C LEU A 286 28.36 -4.12 -2.39
N GLU A 287 29.08 -3.41 -3.27
CA GLU A 287 30.51 -3.11 -3.11
C GLU A 287 30.76 -2.20 -1.89
N ARG A 288 29.93 -1.16 -1.70
CA ARG A 288 30.00 -0.32 -0.48
C ARG A 288 29.78 -1.14 0.78
N GLU A 289 28.81 -2.05 0.76
CA GLU A 289 28.55 -2.94 1.89
C GLU A 289 29.75 -3.85 2.16
N ARG A 290 30.32 -4.50 1.13
CA ARG A 290 31.56 -5.30 1.26
C ARG A 290 32.68 -4.49 1.92
N ASP A 291 32.97 -3.31 1.39
CA ASP A 291 34.06 -2.45 1.87
C ASP A 291 33.83 -2.00 3.32
N ALA A 292 32.57 -1.75 3.69
CA ALA A 292 32.19 -1.45 5.08
C ALA A 292 32.42 -2.65 6.01
N LEU A 293 31.95 -3.85 5.63
CA LEU A 293 32.11 -5.07 6.43
C LEU A 293 33.59 -5.44 6.61
N GLU A 294 34.43 -5.26 5.60
CA GLU A 294 35.88 -5.47 5.71
C GLU A 294 36.53 -4.52 6.73
N ARG A 295 36.14 -3.24 6.76
CA ARG A 295 36.64 -2.26 7.75
C ARG A 295 36.13 -2.54 9.17
N LEU A 296 34.95 -3.13 9.29
CA LEU A 296 34.30 -3.49 10.55
C LEU A 296 34.74 -4.87 11.07
N ALA A 297 35.63 -5.57 10.35
CA ALA A 297 36.13 -6.87 10.76
C ALA A 297 36.65 -6.86 12.22
N GLY A 298 36.20 -7.87 12.97
CA GLY A 298 36.52 -8.07 14.38
C GLY A 298 35.61 -7.31 15.36
N LEU A 299 34.53 -6.66 14.90
CA LEU A 299 33.49 -6.09 15.75
C LEU A 299 32.24 -6.98 15.73
N ASP A 300 31.59 -7.16 16.88
CA ASP A 300 30.31 -7.87 16.98
C ASP A 300 29.11 -7.03 16.49
N ALA A 301 29.36 -5.75 16.19
CA ALA A 301 28.36 -4.79 15.73
C ALA A 301 27.93 -4.99 14.26
N ALA A 302 28.62 -5.84 13.49
CA ALA A 302 28.35 -6.10 12.08
C ALA A 302 28.59 -7.58 11.70
N PRO A 303 27.96 -8.11 10.64
CA PRO A 303 28.28 -9.43 10.09
C PRO A 303 29.72 -9.49 9.57
N GLY A 304 30.37 -10.65 9.67
CA GLY A 304 31.66 -10.87 9.01
C GLY A 304 31.51 -11.06 7.50
N TYR A 305 32.36 -10.39 6.72
CA TYR A 305 32.55 -10.68 5.29
C TYR A 305 33.14 -12.07 5.09
N ARG A 306 32.64 -12.83 4.11
CA ARG A 306 33.06 -14.22 3.84
C ARG A 306 33.56 -14.47 2.42
N ASP A 307 32.87 -13.97 1.40
CA ASP A 307 33.21 -14.26 -0.01
C ASP A 307 32.55 -13.25 -0.95
N TRP A 308 33.08 -13.14 -2.18
CA TRP A 308 32.55 -12.31 -3.25
C TRP A 308 32.73 -13.01 -4.60
N PHE A 309 31.65 -13.17 -5.35
CA PHE A 309 31.70 -13.81 -6.67
C PHE A 309 30.65 -13.26 -7.63
N THR A 310 30.80 -13.59 -8.91
CA THR A 310 29.83 -13.25 -9.96
C THR A 310 29.20 -14.51 -10.51
N LEU A 311 27.87 -14.53 -10.65
CA LEU A 311 27.11 -15.60 -11.30
C LEU A 311 26.04 -14.98 -12.20
N GLY A 312 26.00 -15.37 -13.47
CA GLY A 312 24.98 -14.88 -14.41
C GLY A 312 24.98 -13.35 -14.54
N GLU A 313 26.15 -12.73 -14.61
CA GLU A 313 26.38 -11.27 -14.59
C GLU A 313 26.00 -10.56 -13.28
N HIS A 314 25.45 -11.26 -12.28
CA HIS A 314 25.10 -10.68 -10.98
C HIS A 314 26.23 -10.85 -9.98
N SER A 315 26.43 -9.85 -9.12
CA SER A 315 27.42 -9.89 -8.04
C SER A 315 26.79 -10.47 -6.78
N PHE A 316 27.55 -11.29 -6.05
CA PHE A 316 27.12 -11.90 -4.79
C PHE A 316 28.10 -11.56 -3.68
N LEU A 317 27.58 -11.05 -2.57
CA LEU A 317 28.30 -10.85 -1.32
C LEU A 317 27.86 -11.92 -0.33
N VAL A 318 28.81 -12.69 0.18
CA VAL A 318 28.57 -13.69 1.22
C VAL A 318 29.05 -13.14 2.55
N MET A 319 28.19 -13.21 3.55
CA MET A 319 28.46 -12.73 4.90
C MET A 319 27.89 -13.69 5.95
N ASP A 320 28.24 -13.44 7.22
CA ASP A 320 27.71 -14.20 8.34
C ASP A 320 26.18 -14.15 8.43
N PHE A 321 25.61 -15.29 8.83
CA PHE A 321 24.23 -15.32 9.31
C PHE A 321 24.19 -14.81 10.75
N VAL A 322 23.52 -13.69 10.98
CA VAL A 322 23.29 -13.12 12.31
C VAL A 322 22.10 -13.85 12.96
N GLU A 323 22.37 -14.58 14.05
CA GLU A 323 21.34 -15.22 14.86
C GLU A 323 20.52 -14.16 15.62
N GLY A 324 19.24 -14.45 15.87
CA GLY A 324 18.34 -13.53 16.56
C GLY A 324 17.20 -13.04 15.68
N ARG A 325 16.61 -11.91 16.03
CA ARG A 325 15.40 -11.39 15.41
C ARG A 325 15.46 -9.88 15.19
N PRO A 326 14.89 -9.34 14.09
CA PRO A 326 14.78 -7.89 13.90
C PRO A 326 14.04 -7.22 15.05
N LEU A 327 14.52 -6.05 15.50
CA LEU A 327 13.95 -5.32 16.63
C LEU A 327 12.45 -5.03 16.48
N ASN A 328 11.98 -4.77 15.25
CA ASN A 328 10.56 -4.51 14.99
C ASN A 328 9.63 -5.69 15.34
N SER A 329 10.13 -6.94 15.37
CA SER A 329 9.28 -8.10 15.64
C SER A 329 8.83 -8.17 17.11
N PHE A 330 9.59 -7.57 18.02
CA PHE A 330 9.27 -7.55 19.45
C PHE A 330 8.05 -6.67 19.77
N PHE A 331 7.68 -5.75 18.87
CA PHE A 331 6.52 -4.88 19.07
C PHE A 331 5.22 -5.68 19.10
N ALA A 332 5.02 -6.59 18.14
CA ALA A 332 3.79 -7.40 18.04
C ALA A 332 3.63 -8.39 19.20
N GLU A 333 4.73 -8.80 19.83
CA GLU A 333 4.73 -9.89 20.83
C GLU A 333 4.82 -9.40 22.28
N ARG A 334 5.44 -8.25 22.50
CA ARG A 334 5.82 -7.80 23.86
C ARG A 334 5.29 -6.43 24.23
N HIS A 335 4.78 -5.66 23.26
CA HIS A 335 4.45 -4.27 23.54
C HIS A 335 3.23 -4.17 24.46
N PRO A 336 3.37 -3.59 25.67
CA PRO A 336 2.32 -3.66 26.69
C PRO A 336 1.04 -2.92 26.30
N LEU A 337 1.13 -1.92 25.41
CA LEU A 337 -0.03 -1.18 24.91
C LEU A 337 -0.90 -1.96 23.90
N LEU A 338 -0.54 -3.20 23.55
CA LEU A 338 -1.42 -4.09 22.79
C LEU A 338 -2.57 -4.65 23.65
N ALA A 339 -2.47 -4.52 24.98
CA ALA A 339 -3.58 -4.78 25.89
C ALA A 339 -4.44 -3.53 26.13
N ALA A 340 -5.71 -3.73 26.46
CA ALA A 340 -6.62 -2.65 26.84
C ALA A 340 -6.26 -2.01 28.20
N GLU A 341 -5.82 -2.85 29.13
CA GLU A 341 -5.40 -2.47 30.48
C GLU A 341 -4.01 -3.08 30.73
N PRO A 342 -2.94 -2.38 30.29
CA PRO A 342 -1.58 -2.88 30.44
C PRO A 342 -1.22 -3.09 31.91
N ASP A 343 -0.67 -4.25 32.25
CA ASP A 343 -0.11 -4.51 33.58
C ASP A 343 1.05 -3.54 33.86
N PRO A 344 1.00 -2.72 34.93
CA PRO A 344 2.09 -1.82 35.29
C PRO A 344 3.45 -2.50 35.42
N ALA A 345 3.50 -3.76 35.88
CA ALA A 345 4.75 -4.52 35.98
C ALA A 345 5.30 -4.87 34.59
N ALA A 346 4.44 -5.26 33.65
CA ALA A 346 4.82 -5.49 32.25
C ALA A 346 5.30 -4.20 31.57
N VAL A 347 4.65 -3.06 31.83
CA VAL A 347 5.08 -1.74 31.35
C VAL A 347 6.48 -1.39 31.87
N ALA A 348 6.74 -1.58 33.17
CA ALA A 348 8.05 -1.33 33.76
C ALA A 348 9.13 -2.26 33.19
N ALA A 349 8.83 -3.55 33.05
CA ALA A 349 9.75 -4.53 32.47
C ALA A 349 10.10 -4.23 31.01
N TYR A 350 9.09 -3.88 30.20
CA TYR A 350 9.28 -3.43 28.81
C TYR A 350 10.13 -2.17 28.75
N THR A 351 9.87 -1.19 29.62
CA THR A 351 10.63 0.06 29.69
C THR A 351 12.11 -0.20 29.96
N ALA A 352 12.40 -1.02 30.97
CA ALA A 352 13.78 -1.38 31.30
C ALA A 352 14.47 -2.12 30.14
N TRP A 353 13.74 -2.98 29.42
CA TRP A 353 14.25 -3.66 28.23
C TRP A 353 14.53 -2.68 27.09
N ALA A 354 13.58 -1.82 26.74
CA ALA A 354 13.71 -0.84 25.66
C ALA A 354 14.91 0.09 25.88
N LEU A 355 15.12 0.58 27.11
CA LEU A 355 16.26 1.41 27.45
C LEU A 355 17.61 0.67 27.32
N ARG A 356 17.65 -0.63 27.66
CA ARG A 356 18.86 -1.45 27.43
C ARG A 356 19.13 -1.68 25.95
N ILE A 357 18.10 -1.98 25.17
CA ILE A 357 18.24 -2.16 23.73
C ILE A 357 18.70 -0.88 23.06
N HIS A 358 18.12 0.28 23.41
CA HIS A 358 18.57 1.58 22.88
C HIS A 358 20.06 1.80 23.13
N ARG A 359 20.53 1.55 24.37
CA ARG A 359 21.95 1.64 24.73
C ARG A 359 22.82 0.69 23.90
N ALA A 360 22.42 -0.57 23.73
CA ALA A 360 23.16 -1.52 22.92
C ALA A 360 23.27 -1.07 21.45
N VAL A 361 22.23 -0.43 20.92
CA VAL A 361 22.26 0.16 19.57
C VAL A 361 23.19 1.37 19.49
N GLU A 362 23.16 2.24 20.50
CA GLU A 362 24.09 3.38 20.60
C GLU A 362 25.56 2.92 20.64
N GLU A 363 25.87 1.90 21.45
CA GLU A 363 27.21 1.28 21.53
C GLU A 363 27.64 0.66 20.18
N ALA A 364 26.72 -0.01 19.48
CA ALA A 364 26.99 -0.57 18.15
C ALA A 364 27.28 0.53 17.10
N VAL A 365 26.52 1.64 17.12
CA VAL A 365 26.75 2.79 16.24
C VAL A 365 28.08 3.47 16.56
N GLU A 366 28.42 3.62 17.84
CA GLU A 366 29.72 4.16 18.27
C GLU A 366 30.88 3.27 17.79
N ALA A 367 30.73 1.94 17.87
CA ALA A 367 31.73 1.00 17.35
C ALA A 367 31.93 1.17 15.84
N VAL A 368 30.86 1.35 15.06
CA VAL A 368 30.95 1.67 13.62
C VAL A 368 31.65 3.01 13.39
N HIS A 369 31.29 4.05 14.15
CA HIS A 369 31.90 5.38 14.06
C HIS A 369 33.40 5.36 14.39
N SER A 370 33.82 4.51 15.33
CA SER A 370 35.23 4.35 15.73
C SER A 370 36.12 3.83 14.59
N ARG A 371 35.53 3.12 13.61
CA ARG A 371 36.20 2.67 12.38
C ARG A 371 36.11 3.69 11.23
N GLY A 372 35.68 4.91 11.53
CA GLY A 372 35.61 6.00 10.55
C GLY A 372 34.46 5.86 9.55
N LEU A 373 33.42 5.08 9.89
CA LEU A 373 32.22 4.88 9.06
C LEU A 373 31.00 5.55 9.70
N VAL A 374 30.00 5.86 8.87
CA VAL A 374 28.65 6.27 9.26
C VAL A 374 27.70 5.21 8.70
N PHE A 375 26.71 4.79 9.48
CA PHE A 375 25.79 3.73 9.09
C PHE A 375 24.73 4.20 8.08
N ASN A 376 24.21 5.42 8.25
CA ASN A 376 23.28 6.15 7.37
C ASN A 376 21.89 5.53 7.16
N ASP A 377 21.60 4.31 7.58
CA ASP A 377 20.27 3.68 7.42
C ASP A 377 19.80 2.98 8.70
N LEU A 378 19.97 3.64 9.85
CA LEU A 378 19.59 3.10 11.16
C LEU A 378 18.06 3.12 11.33
N HIS A 379 17.45 1.94 11.44
CA HIS A 379 16.05 1.78 11.78
C HIS A 379 15.77 0.38 12.34
N MET A 380 14.58 0.16 12.92
CA MET A 380 14.24 -1.09 13.64
C MET A 380 14.39 -2.39 12.82
N PHE A 381 14.19 -2.35 11.50
CA PHE A 381 14.40 -3.55 10.66
C PHE A 381 15.87 -3.90 10.40
N ASN A 382 16.82 -2.97 10.61
CA ASN A 382 18.26 -3.15 10.40
C ASN A 382 19.01 -3.44 11.71
N ILE A 383 18.27 -3.67 12.80
CA ILE A 383 18.81 -3.98 14.13
C ILE A 383 18.40 -5.40 14.48
N MET A 384 19.35 -6.32 14.53
CA MET A 384 19.13 -7.69 14.98
C MET A 384 19.38 -7.78 16.48
N VAL A 385 18.37 -8.21 17.23
CA VAL A 385 18.47 -8.48 18.67
C VAL A 385 18.88 -9.95 18.85
N ALA A 386 19.96 -10.18 19.58
CA ALA A 386 20.46 -11.53 19.86
C ALA A 386 19.41 -12.36 20.63
N PRO A 387 19.46 -13.71 20.55
CA PRO A 387 18.50 -14.57 21.25
C PRO A 387 18.43 -14.39 22.77
N ASP A 388 19.50 -13.89 23.41
CA ASP A 388 19.54 -13.58 24.84
C ASP A 388 18.98 -12.19 25.18
N GLU A 389 18.64 -11.40 24.15
CA GLU A 389 18.17 -10.02 24.23
C GLU A 389 19.10 -9.05 24.96
N ARG A 390 20.41 -9.32 24.94
CA ARG A 390 21.42 -8.49 25.63
C ARG A 390 22.26 -7.65 24.68
N SER A 391 22.48 -8.14 23.46
CA SER A 391 23.26 -7.45 22.44
C SER A 391 22.47 -7.26 21.15
N VAL A 392 22.98 -6.36 20.32
CA VAL A 392 22.45 -6.12 18.99
C VAL A 392 23.58 -6.14 17.95
N THR A 393 23.23 -6.54 16.74
CA THR A 393 24.10 -6.47 15.57
C THR A 393 23.37 -5.68 14.49
N LEU A 394 24.04 -4.69 13.91
CA LEU A 394 23.49 -3.92 12.79
C LEU A 394 23.66 -4.74 11.50
N ILE A 395 22.68 -4.67 10.61
CA ILE A 395 22.70 -5.36 9.31
C ILE A 395 22.37 -4.38 8.19
N ASP A 396 22.72 -4.74 6.95
CA ASP A 396 22.48 -3.91 5.75
C ASP A 396 23.31 -2.63 5.70
N PHE A 397 24.62 -2.77 5.45
CA PHE A 397 25.57 -1.64 5.36
C PHE A 397 25.65 -1.01 3.96
N GLU A 398 24.67 -1.23 3.10
CA GLU A 398 24.68 -0.71 1.72
C GLU A 398 24.65 0.83 1.61
N ALA A 399 24.18 1.51 2.67
CA ALA A 399 24.16 2.96 2.79
C ALA A 399 25.38 3.52 3.55
N ALA A 400 26.23 2.64 4.11
CA ALA A 400 27.35 3.05 4.91
C ALA A 400 28.36 3.84 4.07
N ALA A 401 28.93 4.88 4.67
CA ALA A 401 29.89 5.75 4.00
C ALA A 401 31.04 6.14 4.93
N PRO A 402 32.24 6.43 4.41
CA PRO A 402 33.30 7.06 5.18
C PRO A 402 32.83 8.35 5.84
N ALA A 403 33.07 8.49 7.14
CA ALA A 403 32.68 9.68 7.91
C ALA A 403 33.31 10.98 7.36
N SER A 404 34.48 10.86 6.73
CA SER A 404 35.20 11.96 6.07
C SER A 404 34.49 12.54 4.87
N GLU A 405 33.57 11.82 4.23
CA GLU A 405 32.81 12.34 3.08
C GLU A 405 31.75 13.37 3.48
N HIS A 406 31.32 13.36 4.75
CA HIS A 406 30.26 14.24 5.26
C HIS A 406 29.02 14.28 4.33
N GLY A 407 28.68 13.12 3.78
CA GLY A 407 27.58 12.93 2.84
C GLY A 407 26.20 13.11 3.47
N ARG A 408 25.18 13.20 2.62
CA ARG A 408 23.77 13.13 3.04
C ARG A 408 23.31 11.67 3.12
N GLN A 409 22.20 11.44 3.80
CA GLN A 409 21.48 10.18 3.72
C GLN A 409 20.95 9.97 2.28
N VAL A 410 21.23 8.81 1.70
CA VAL A 410 20.86 8.45 0.30
C VAL A 410 19.73 7.41 0.26
N VAL A 411 19.64 6.59 1.30
CA VAL A 411 18.60 5.57 1.51
C VAL A 411 18.10 5.75 2.95
N ALA A 412 16.79 5.67 3.15
CA ALA A 412 16.24 5.71 4.50
C ALA A 412 14.87 5.03 4.58
N HIS A 413 14.60 4.43 5.73
CA HIS A 413 13.23 4.16 6.14
C HIS A 413 12.49 5.48 6.48
N PRO A 414 11.24 5.70 6.02
CA PRO A 414 10.51 6.96 6.21
C PRO A 414 10.47 7.48 7.65
N GLY A 415 10.24 6.60 8.63
CA GLY A 415 10.23 6.95 10.05
C GLY A 415 11.57 7.35 10.67
N PHE A 416 12.66 7.33 9.90
CA PHE A 416 14.03 7.67 10.31
C PHE A 416 14.71 8.60 9.29
N PHE A 417 13.95 9.16 8.34
CA PHE A 417 14.47 10.04 7.30
C PHE A 417 14.99 11.35 7.91
N ALA A 418 16.30 11.56 7.82
CA ALA A 418 16.96 12.71 8.40
C ALA A 418 16.72 13.98 7.56
N PRO A 419 16.52 15.15 8.19
CA PRO A 419 16.47 16.43 7.51
C PRO A 419 17.70 16.69 6.61
N PRO A 420 17.57 17.39 5.47
CA PRO A 420 18.66 17.57 4.49
C PRO A 420 19.93 18.29 4.99
N ASP A 421 19.85 18.92 6.16
CA ASP A 421 20.94 19.57 6.89
C ASP A 421 21.72 18.61 7.81
N ARG A 422 21.22 17.39 8.05
CA ARG A 422 21.96 16.32 8.74
C ARG A 422 22.90 15.61 7.76
N ARG A 423 24.17 15.47 8.14
CA ARG A 423 25.24 14.94 7.29
C ARG A 423 26.24 14.12 8.11
N GLY A 424 26.83 13.10 7.50
CA GLY A 424 27.75 12.20 8.20
C GLY A 424 27.14 11.67 9.51
N ARG A 425 27.90 11.69 10.60
CA ARG A 425 27.46 11.17 11.91
C ARG A 425 26.18 11.80 12.47
N ASP A 426 25.81 13.00 12.03
CA ASP A 426 24.56 13.63 12.45
C ASP A 426 23.31 12.91 11.90
N VAL A 427 23.44 12.12 10.82
CA VAL A 427 22.36 11.26 10.31
C VAL A 427 22.07 10.14 11.30
N ASP A 428 23.10 9.42 11.75
CA ASP A 428 22.95 8.35 12.74
C ASP A 428 22.48 8.89 14.10
N ARG A 429 22.95 10.08 14.50
CA ARG A 429 22.48 10.74 15.72
C ARG A 429 20.97 11.05 15.66
N TYR A 430 20.51 11.58 14.52
CA TYR A 430 19.08 11.81 14.30
C TYR A 430 18.28 10.49 14.36
N ALA A 431 18.77 9.43 13.72
CA ALA A 431 18.11 8.13 13.74
C ALA A 431 18.06 7.51 15.15
N LEU A 432 19.12 7.64 15.94
CA LEU A 432 19.14 7.25 17.36
C LEU A 432 18.11 8.03 18.19
N ALA A 433 17.95 9.34 17.92
CA ALA A 433 16.92 10.15 18.55
C ALA A 433 15.50 9.69 18.17
N CYS A 434 15.26 9.38 16.89
CA CYS A 434 13.99 8.76 16.47
C CYS A 434 13.76 7.41 17.14
N LEU A 435 14.81 6.59 17.32
CA LEU A 435 14.72 5.28 17.97
C LEU A 435 14.29 5.40 19.44
N ARG A 436 14.72 6.46 20.15
CA ARG A 436 14.26 6.75 21.52
C ARG A 436 12.74 6.80 21.63
N LEU A 437 12.06 7.36 20.64
CA LEU A 437 10.59 7.44 20.59
C LEU A 437 9.97 6.17 20.00
N ALA A 438 10.55 5.65 18.91
CA ALA A 438 10.00 4.52 18.16
C ALA A 438 9.89 3.22 18.99
N LEU A 439 10.78 3.01 19.97
CA LEU A 439 10.74 1.87 20.89
C LEU A 439 9.47 1.83 21.76
N PHE A 440 8.83 2.97 22.00
CA PHE A 440 7.63 3.08 22.85
C PHE A 440 6.38 3.45 22.06
N LEU A 441 6.56 4.20 20.97
CA LEU A 441 5.48 4.64 20.10
C LEU A 441 5.98 4.71 18.65
N PRO A 442 5.86 3.63 17.86
CA PRO A 442 6.46 3.49 16.53
C PRO A 442 5.66 4.23 15.45
N VAL A 443 5.38 5.52 15.66
CA VAL A 443 4.67 6.41 14.73
C VAL A 443 5.60 7.54 14.24
N THR A 444 6.92 7.32 14.29
CA THR A 444 7.93 8.32 13.86
C THR A 444 7.86 8.66 12.37
N THR A 445 7.14 7.89 11.56
CA THR A 445 6.82 8.26 10.17
C THR A 445 6.11 9.61 10.07
N LEU A 446 5.41 10.06 11.11
CA LEU A 446 4.78 11.39 11.15
C LEU A 446 5.79 12.54 10.99
N PHE A 447 7.06 12.33 11.32
CA PHE A 447 8.10 13.36 11.26
C PHE A 447 8.42 13.82 9.84
N VAL A 448 8.08 13.03 8.83
CA VAL A 448 8.21 13.45 7.41
C VAL A 448 7.18 14.52 7.04
N ILE A 449 6.08 14.60 7.78
CA ILE A 449 5.04 15.64 7.63
C ILE A 449 5.41 16.83 8.53
N ASP A 450 5.60 16.56 9.82
CA ASP A 450 5.95 17.57 10.82
C ASP A 450 6.79 16.99 11.96
N ARG A 451 8.02 17.49 12.12
CA ARG A 451 8.96 17.09 13.18
C ARG A 451 8.57 17.62 14.56
N GLU A 452 7.77 18.68 14.64
CA GLU A 452 7.29 19.22 15.92
C GLU A 452 6.43 18.21 16.68
N GLN A 453 5.86 17.21 15.98
CA GLN A 453 5.17 16.08 16.59
C GLN A 453 6.03 15.29 17.57
N ALA A 454 7.36 15.33 17.46
CA ALA A 454 8.24 14.63 18.41
C ALA A 454 7.96 15.04 19.87
N ALA A 455 7.67 16.33 20.12
CA ALA A 455 7.35 16.82 21.46
C ALA A 455 6.03 16.21 21.98
N HIS A 456 5.01 16.13 21.13
CA HIS A 456 3.73 15.51 21.50
C HIS A 456 3.88 14.01 21.78
N LEU A 457 4.60 13.28 20.92
CA LEU A 457 4.84 11.86 21.14
C LEU A 457 5.66 11.60 22.41
N ALA A 458 6.60 12.47 22.76
CA ALA A 458 7.33 12.41 24.03
C ALA A 458 6.39 12.53 25.24
N GLU A 459 5.41 13.45 25.22
CA GLU A 459 4.41 13.55 26.29
C GLU A 459 3.54 12.28 26.39
N VAL A 460 3.12 11.73 25.24
CA VAL A 460 2.37 10.48 25.21
C VAL A 460 3.19 9.34 25.81
N ILE A 461 4.46 9.22 25.45
CA ILE A 461 5.36 8.18 25.97
C ILE A 461 5.55 8.35 27.48
N ALA A 462 5.79 9.57 27.97
CA ALA A 462 5.94 9.84 29.40
C ALA A 462 4.68 9.43 30.20
N ALA A 463 3.49 9.63 29.62
CA ALA A 463 2.22 9.23 30.24
C ALA A 463 2.00 7.71 30.23
N GLN A 464 2.34 7.02 29.14
CA GLN A 464 2.13 5.57 29.01
C GLN A 464 3.24 4.72 29.63
N PHE A 465 4.45 5.27 29.74
CA PHE A 465 5.65 4.60 30.24
C PHE A 465 6.36 5.49 31.29
N PRO A 466 5.81 5.61 32.50
CA PRO A 466 6.33 6.52 33.52
C PRO A 466 7.75 6.19 34.01
N GLY A 467 8.26 4.99 33.69
CA GLY A 467 9.64 4.60 33.97
C GLY A 467 10.68 5.16 32.98
N VAL A 468 10.26 5.82 31.89
CA VAL A 468 11.18 6.46 30.93
C VAL A 468 11.68 7.78 31.52
N PRO A 469 13.00 7.99 31.66
CA PRO A 469 13.53 9.26 32.14
C PRO A 469 13.12 10.42 31.24
N ARG A 470 12.71 11.54 31.84
CA ARG A 470 12.27 12.71 31.05
C ARG A 470 13.38 13.27 30.15
N GLU A 471 14.60 13.32 30.66
CA GLU A 471 15.79 13.75 29.92
C GLU A 471 16.02 12.92 28.64
N PHE A 472 15.79 11.61 28.68
CA PHE A 472 15.91 10.73 27.52
C PHE A 472 14.96 11.15 26.38
N LEU A 473 13.75 11.59 26.72
CA LEU A 473 12.77 12.06 25.75
C LEU A 473 13.08 13.49 25.28
N ASP A 474 13.45 14.38 26.20
CA ASP A 474 13.77 15.77 25.88
C ASP A 474 15.00 15.87 24.94
N GLU A 475 16.02 15.03 25.15
CA GLU A 475 17.17 14.91 24.23
C GLU A 475 16.74 14.46 22.82
N ALA A 476 15.81 13.50 22.74
CA ALA A 476 15.27 13.04 21.46
C ALA A 476 14.57 14.18 20.72
N VAL A 477 13.68 14.90 21.42
CA VAL A 477 12.94 16.04 20.87
C VAL A 477 13.92 17.13 20.42
N ALA A 478 14.93 17.44 21.22
CA ALA A 478 15.92 18.46 20.90
C ALA A 478 16.69 18.13 19.61
N GLU A 479 17.18 16.90 19.43
CA GLU A 479 17.91 16.53 18.20
C GLU A 479 16.98 16.48 16.97
N ILE A 480 15.77 15.93 17.11
CA ILE A 480 14.81 15.81 16.01
C ILE A 480 14.38 17.19 15.50
N THR A 481 14.11 18.12 16.42
CA THR A 481 13.60 19.47 16.11
C THR A 481 14.70 20.51 15.87
N ARG A 482 15.98 20.18 16.13
CA ARG A 482 17.12 21.09 15.93
C ARG A 482 17.09 21.74 14.53
N GLU A 483 17.19 23.06 14.49
CA GLU A 483 17.33 23.83 13.25
C GLU A 483 18.82 24.09 12.95
N ALA A 484 19.21 24.10 11.68
CA ALA A 484 20.55 24.50 11.27
C ALA A 484 20.71 26.04 11.28
N GLY A 485 21.35 26.57 12.32
CA GLY A 485 21.90 27.93 12.34
C GLY A 485 20.87 29.06 12.55
N ALA A 486 21.21 30.01 13.43
CA ALA A 486 20.36 31.11 13.89
C ALA A 486 19.91 32.14 12.80
N ALA A 487 20.22 31.95 11.52
CA ALA A 487 19.92 32.89 10.45
C ALA A 487 18.58 32.63 9.71
N ALA A 488 17.99 31.43 9.82
CA ALA A 488 16.69 31.12 9.21
C ALA A 488 15.50 31.36 10.15
N ALA A 489 15.76 31.55 11.45
CA ALA A 489 14.76 31.69 12.50
C ALA A 489 13.91 32.98 12.39
N GLY A 490 14.39 34.01 11.67
CA GLY A 490 13.72 35.31 11.58
C GLY A 490 12.56 35.37 10.59
N ALA A 491 12.57 34.56 9.52
CA ALA A 491 11.57 34.64 8.44
C ALA A 491 10.52 33.51 8.52
N ALA A 492 10.88 32.30 8.97
CA ALA A 492 9.95 31.17 9.04
C ALA A 492 9.00 31.23 10.24
N ARG A 493 9.38 31.97 11.30
CA ARG A 493 8.59 32.12 12.53
C ARG A 493 7.44 33.13 12.40
N ALA A 494 7.45 33.95 11.34
CA ALA A 494 6.47 35.02 11.12
C ALA A 494 5.17 34.57 10.42
N ALA A 495 5.04 33.31 9.99
CA ALA A 495 3.90 32.84 9.21
C ALA A 495 3.26 31.50 9.69
N ARG A 496 3.59 31.00 10.88
CA ARG A 496 2.97 29.77 11.42
C ARG A 496 1.92 30.13 12.48
N PRO A 497 0.64 29.73 12.32
CA PRO A 497 -0.33 29.87 13.39
C PRO A 497 0.16 29.09 14.61
N SER A 498 0.31 29.77 15.75
CA SER A 498 0.81 29.20 17.01
C SER A 498 -0.22 28.36 17.77
N ALA A 499 -1.36 28.04 17.17
CA ALA A 499 -2.44 27.31 17.81
C ALA A 499 -2.47 25.87 17.30
N ARG A 500 -2.26 24.91 18.20
CA ARG A 500 -2.49 23.49 17.94
C ARG A 500 -3.98 23.31 17.56
N PRO A 501 -4.32 22.47 16.56
CA PRO A 501 -5.71 22.18 16.24
C PRO A 501 -6.46 21.63 17.47
N PRO A 502 -7.80 21.74 17.50
CA PRO A 502 -8.61 21.15 18.58
C PRO A 502 -8.34 19.65 18.71
N ARG A 503 -8.43 19.12 19.93
CA ARG A 503 -8.26 17.68 20.15
C ARG A 503 -9.47 16.93 19.60
N PRO A 504 -9.33 15.66 19.18
CA PRO A 504 -10.46 14.86 18.70
C PRO A 504 -11.68 14.85 19.63
N GLY A 505 -11.44 14.82 20.96
CA GLY A 505 -12.47 14.85 21.99
C GLY A 505 -13.22 16.18 22.16
N ASP A 506 -12.68 17.28 21.62
CA ASP A 506 -13.26 18.63 21.74
C ASP A 506 -14.44 18.83 20.76
N TRP A 507 -15.47 18.01 20.88
CA TRP A 507 -16.67 18.06 20.02
C TRP A 507 -17.61 19.20 20.45
N PRO A 508 -18.17 20.03 19.54
CA PRO A 508 -18.11 19.95 18.07
C PRO A 508 -16.95 20.72 17.41
N ALA A 509 -16.04 21.34 18.17
CA ALA A 509 -14.94 22.11 17.58
C ALA A 509 -14.02 21.25 16.68
N SER A 510 -13.77 20.00 17.07
CA SER A 510 -13.02 19.03 16.26
C SER A 510 -13.73 18.68 14.95
N ARG A 511 -15.07 18.53 14.97
CA ARG A 511 -15.92 18.36 13.77
C ARG A 511 -15.68 19.49 12.80
N ASP A 512 -15.89 20.72 13.26
CA ASP A 512 -15.86 21.91 12.40
C ASP A 512 -14.46 22.13 11.83
N SER A 513 -13.42 21.80 12.60
CA SER A 513 -12.04 21.86 12.15
C SER A 513 -11.74 20.84 11.05
N MET A 514 -12.10 19.57 11.22
CA MET A 514 -11.93 18.56 10.17
C MET A 514 -12.71 18.88 8.90
N VAL A 515 -13.95 19.39 9.03
CA VAL A 515 -14.75 19.84 7.88
C VAL A 515 -14.03 20.95 7.11
N ARG A 516 -13.48 21.95 7.81
CA ARG A 516 -12.68 23.00 7.16
C ARG A 516 -11.41 22.46 6.50
N ALA A 517 -10.73 21.48 7.12
CA ALA A 517 -9.56 20.83 6.54
C ALA A 517 -9.90 20.11 5.22
N LEU A 518 -11.00 19.34 5.21
CA LEU A 518 -11.50 18.62 4.03
C LEU A 518 -11.81 19.61 2.89
N LEU A 519 -12.62 20.64 3.17
CA LEU A 519 -13.01 21.63 2.15
C LEU A 519 -11.82 22.45 1.64
N ALA A 520 -10.86 22.79 2.52
CA ALA A 520 -9.65 23.52 2.14
C ALA A 520 -8.65 22.69 1.31
N SER A 521 -8.86 21.37 1.21
CA SER A 521 -8.05 20.46 0.41
C SER A 521 -8.66 20.12 -0.96
N ALA A 522 -9.90 20.52 -1.22
CA ALA A 522 -10.60 20.21 -2.45
C ALA A 522 -9.90 20.83 -3.68
N THR A 523 -9.80 20.06 -4.76
CA THR A 523 -9.21 20.42 -6.05
C THR A 523 -10.24 20.26 -7.18
N PRO A 524 -11.30 21.09 -7.22
CA PRO A 524 -12.38 20.96 -8.21
C PRO A 524 -11.93 21.12 -9.67
N GLU A 525 -10.74 21.67 -9.91
CA GLU A 525 -10.11 21.83 -11.21
C GLU A 525 -9.47 20.56 -11.78
N ARG A 526 -9.46 19.45 -11.02
CA ARG A 526 -8.85 18.18 -11.42
C ARG A 526 -9.91 17.19 -11.86
N ASP A 527 -9.60 16.44 -12.92
CA ASP A 527 -10.49 15.39 -13.44
C ASP A 527 -10.24 14.02 -12.78
N ASP A 528 -9.07 13.81 -12.17
CA ASP A 528 -8.67 12.52 -11.59
C ASP A 528 -9.14 12.34 -10.14
N ARG A 529 -9.27 13.44 -9.38
CA ARG A 529 -9.74 13.43 -7.97
C ARG A 529 -10.25 14.80 -7.52
N LEU A 530 -11.23 14.80 -6.62
CA LEU A 530 -11.69 16.02 -5.93
C LEU A 530 -10.96 16.29 -4.61
N PHE A 531 -10.74 15.25 -3.80
CA PHE A 531 -10.07 15.37 -2.50
C PHE A 531 -8.83 14.49 -2.49
N PRO A 532 -7.71 14.94 -1.90
CA PRO A 532 -6.51 14.14 -1.83
C PRO A 532 -6.63 13.00 -0.82
N GLY A 533 -6.66 11.76 -1.31
CA GLY A 533 -6.71 10.54 -0.49
C GLY A 533 -5.48 9.63 -0.60
N ASP A 534 -5.72 8.35 -0.39
CA ASP A 534 -4.79 7.24 -0.59
C ASP A 534 -4.29 7.11 -2.04
N ILE A 535 -3.16 6.43 -2.25
CA ILE A 535 -2.61 6.17 -3.59
C ILE A 535 -3.57 5.35 -4.47
N ALA A 536 -4.49 4.59 -3.87
CA ALA A 536 -5.53 3.84 -4.58
C ALA A 536 -6.45 4.72 -5.44
N GLN A 537 -6.58 6.02 -5.13
CA GLN A 537 -7.42 6.95 -5.89
C GLN A 537 -6.92 7.17 -7.34
N PHE A 538 -5.64 6.91 -7.62
CA PHE A 538 -5.03 7.12 -8.94
C PHE A 538 -5.22 5.93 -9.91
N GLY A 539 -5.97 4.90 -9.50
CA GLY A 539 -6.46 3.87 -10.42
C GLY A 539 -7.63 4.39 -11.28
N ASP A 540 -8.03 3.61 -12.29
CA ASP A 540 -9.18 3.97 -13.14
C ASP A 540 -10.44 4.16 -12.26
N GLY A 541 -11.07 5.34 -12.33
CA GLY A 541 -12.24 5.68 -11.51
C GLY A 541 -11.99 5.76 -10.00
N GLY A 542 -10.74 5.66 -9.54
CA GLY A 542 -10.39 5.61 -8.12
C GLY A 542 -10.75 6.88 -7.33
N GLY A 543 -10.77 8.04 -8.01
CA GLY A 543 -11.18 9.32 -7.43
C GLY A 543 -12.68 9.49 -7.19
N LEU A 544 -13.51 8.53 -7.64
CA LEU A 544 -14.98 8.62 -7.53
C LEU A 544 -15.55 7.87 -6.32
N GLY A 545 -14.95 6.71 -6.00
CA GLY A 545 -15.53 5.71 -5.09
C GLY A 545 -15.63 6.12 -3.62
N LEU A 546 -16.28 5.26 -2.82
CA LEU A 546 -16.62 5.53 -1.42
C LEU A 546 -15.42 5.41 -0.46
N ALA A 547 -14.47 4.53 -0.71
CA ALA A 547 -13.32 4.34 0.19
C ALA A 547 -12.28 5.46 0.06
N HIS A 548 -11.87 5.77 -1.17
CA HIS A 548 -10.71 6.62 -1.47
C HIS A 548 -11.04 7.88 -2.28
N GLY A 549 -12.28 8.01 -2.75
CA GLY A 549 -12.70 9.06 -3.67
C GLY A 549 -13.71 10.06 -3.09
N ALA A 550 -14.24 10.89 -3.97
CA ALA A 550 -15.13 12.00 -3.65
C ALA A 550 -16.41 11.56 -2.91
N ALA A 551 -17.01 10.44 -3.34
CA ALA A 551 -18.23 9.91 -2.71
C ALA A 551 -18.04 9.65 -1.20
N GLY A 552 -16.87 9.12 -0.80
CA GLY A 552 -16.54 8.87 0.60
C GLY A 552 -16.52 10.12 1.47
N VAL A 553 -15.90 11.18 0.95
CA VAL A 553 -15.78 12.45 1.67
C VAL A 553 -17.15 13.12 1.79
N LEU A 554 -17.92 13.16 0.70
CA LEU A 554 -19.28 13.72 0.70
C LEU A 554 -20.21 12.96 1.66
N TYR A 555 -20.10 11.63 1.70
CA TYR A 555 -20.84 10.79 2.64
C TYR A 555 -20.49 11.13 4.10
N ALA A 556 -19.20 11.27 4.44
CA ALA A 556 -18.78 11.63 5.79
C ALA A 556 -19.25 13.03 6.21
N LEU A 557 -19.23 14.00 5.28
CA LEU A 557 -19.75 15.35 5.52
C LEU A 557 -21.25 15.32 5.83
N GLU A 558 -22.05 14.57 5.05
CA GLU A 558 -23.49 14.39 5.29
C GLU A 558 -23.75 13.74 6.66
N GLU A 559 -23.10 12.61 6.95
CA GLU A 559 -23.32 11.88 8.20
C GLU A 559 -22.84 12.63 9.44
N ALA A 560 -21.83 13.51 9.30
CA ALA A 560 -21.37 14.38 10.39
C ALA A 560 -22.22 15.63 10.61
N GLY A 561 -23.24 15.87 9.77
CA GLY A 561 -24.10 17.06 9.83
C GLY A 561 -23.40 18.35 9.39
N ALA A 562 -22.41 18.24 8.50
CA ALA A 562 -21.77 19.41 7.91
C ALA A 562 -22.72 20.10 6.89
N PRO A 563 -22.53 21.39 6.61
CA PRO A 563 -23.23 22.05 5.50
C PRO A 563 -22.98 21.33 4.17
N ARG A 564 -23.99 21.28 3.30
CA ARG A 564 -23.86 20.67 1.97
C ARG A 564 -22.75 21.35 1.16
N TYR A 565 -21.96 20.54 0.48
CA TYR A 565 -20.90 21.00 -0.40
C TYR A 565 -21.28 20.82 -1.87
N GLU A 566 -22.17 21.70 -2.37
CA GLU A 566 -22.77 21.61 -3.71
C GLU A 566 -21.74 21.55 -4.85
N ALA A 567 -20.59 22.20 -4.71
CA ALA A 567 -19.53 22.15 -5.71
C ALA A 567 -18.93 20.74 -5.84
N GLY A 568 -18.78 20.01 -4.74
CA GLY A 568 -18.30 18.63 -4.75
C GLY A 568 -19.35 17.64 -5.28
N GLU A 569 -20.63 17.89 -4.98
CA GLU A 569 -21.72 17.10 -5.57
C GLU A 569 -21.75 17.25 -7.10
N ARG A 570 -21.61 18.49 -7.59
CA ARG A 570 -21.55 18.78 -9.03
C ARG A 570 -20.34 18.14 -9.69
N TRP A 571 -19.18 18.22 -9.05
CA TRP A 571 -17.98 17.53 -9.54
C TRP A 571 -18.23 16.03 -9.69
N LEU A 572 -18.85 15.37 -8.70
CA LEU A 572 -19.15 13.94 -8.79
C LEU A 572 -20.17 13.61 -9.91
N LEU A 573 -21.15 14.48 -10.14
CA LEU A 573 -22.09 14.34 -11.26
C LEU A 573 -21.36 14.43 -12.61
N ASP A 574 -20.56 15.49 -12.81
CA ASP A 574 -19.85 15.75 -14.06
C ASP A 574 -18.83 14.64 -14.39
N HIS A 575 -18.16 14.09 -13.37
CA HIS A 575 -17.13 13.05 -13.55
C HIS A 575 -17.69 11.63 -13.53
N THR A 576 -19.01 11.49 -13.46
CA THR A 576 -19.67 10.21 -13.69
C THR A 576 -20.38 10.18 -15.03
N ASP A 577 -20.48 11.28 -15.80
CA ASP A 577 -21.22 11.37 -17.07
C ASP A 577 -20.38 11.91 -18.26
N PRO A 578 -19.83 11.04 -19.13
CA PRO A 578 -19.90 9.58 -19.11
C PRO A 578 -18.98 8.97 -18.05
N LEU A 579 -19.27 7.73 -17.63
CA LEU A 579 -18.43 7.01 -16.67
C LEU A 579 -17.04 6.73 -17.26
N PRO A 580 -15.93 7.00 -16.54
CA PRO A 580 -14.60 6.70 -17.04
C PRO A 580 -14.42 5.20 -17.33
N PRO A 581 -13.87 4.81 -18.51
CA PRO A 581 -13.63 3.42 -18.83
C PRO A 581 -12.73 2.73 -17.81
N GLY A 582 -13.09 1.50 -17.42
CA GLY A 582 -12.32 0.72 -16.44
C GLY A 582 -12.64 1.02 -14.97
N THR A 583 -13.58 1.94 -14.69
CA THR A 583 -14.06 2.19 -13.32
C THR A 583 -14.59 0.89 -12.69
N PRO A 584 -14.12 0.49 -11.49
CA PRO A 584 -14.65 -0.68 -10.79
C PRO A 584 -16.14 -0.57 -10.48
N LEU A 585 -16.83 -1.70 -10.36
CA LEU A 585 -18.28 -1.76 -10.12
C LEU A 585 -18.66 -1.76 -8.62
N GLY A 586 -17.68 -1.89 -7.73
CA GLY A 586 -17.87 -2.14 -6.30
C GLY A 586 -18.48 -1.01 -5.48
N LEU A 587 -18.91 -1.35 -4.27
CA LEU A 587 -19.48 -0.39 -3.31
C LEU A 587 -18.42 0.53 -2.71
N TYR A 588 -17.26 -0.01 -2.34
CA TYR A 588 -16.20 0.79 -1.69
C TYR A 588 -15.15 1.28 -2.67
N ASP A 589 -14.85 0.52 -3.72
CA ASP A 589 -13.79 0.85 -4.70
C ASP A 589 -14.32 1.31 -6.06
N GLY A 590 -15.65 1.48 -6.22
CA GLY A 590 -16.25 1.67 -7.53
C GLY A 590 -17.54 2.49 -7.58
N VAL A 591 -18.20 2.38 -8.74
CA VAL A 591 -19.36 3.19 -9.12
C VAL A 591 -20.62 2.90 -8.29
N ALA A 592 -20.77 1.69 -7.73
CA ALA A 592 -21.90 1.42 -6.83
C ALA A 592 -21.85 2.30 -5.56
N GLY A 593 -20.65 2.62 -5.07
CA GLY A 593 -20.46 3.59 -4.00
C GLY A 593 -20.88 5.00 -4.37
N ALA A 594 -20.49 5.45 -5.57
CA ALA A 594 -20.89 6.76 -6.08
C ALA A 594 -22.42 6.86 -6.25
N ALA A 595 -23.05 5.82 -6.79
CA ALA A 595 -24.51 5.75 -6.94
C ALA A 595 -25.25 5.83 -5.59
N LEU A 596 -24.77 5.10 -4.57
CA LEU A 596 -25.33 5.17 -3.21
C LEU A 596 -25.30 6.60 -2.66
N VAL A 597 -24.15 7.27 -2.79
CA VAL A 597 -23.96 8.62 -2.23
C VAL A 597 -24.78 9.65 -3.01
N LEU A 598 -24.84 9.55 -4.33
CA LEU A 598 -25.66 10.42 -5.16
C LEU A 598 -27.15 10.30 -4.81
N ASP A 599 -27.68 9.09 -4.62
CA ASP A 599 -29.07 8.90 -4.17
C ASP A 599 -29.33 9.56 -2.81
N ARG A 600 -28.42 9.37 -1.85
CA ARG A 600 -28.52 9.98 -0.52
C ARG A 600 -28.52 11.52 -0.56
N LEU A 601 -27.73 12.09 -1.47
CA LEU A 601 -27.68 13.55 -1.70
C LEU A 601 -28.87 14.08 -2.52
N GLY A 602 -29.81 13.21 -2.92
CA GLY A 602 -31.01 13.56 -3.66
C GLY A 602 -30.88 13.53 -5.19
N HIS A 603 -29.76 13.02 -5.71
CA HIS A 603 -29.51 12.84 -7.15
C HIS A 603 -29.90 11.43 -7.62
N THR A 604 -31.09 10.95 -7.21
CA THR A 604 -31.59 9.59 -7.47
C THR A 604 -31.60 9.23 -8.96
N GLY A 605 -31.92 10.18 -9.85
CA GLY A 605 -31.89 9.94 -11.30
C GLY A 605 -30.51 9.47 -11.78
N ARG A 606 -29.44 10.17 -11.37
CA ARG A 606 -28.07 9.78 -11.73
C ARG A 606 -27.68 8.45 -11.09
N ALA A 607 -28.10 8.20 -9.85
CA ALA A 607 -27.85 6.92 -9.19
C ALA A 607 -28.44 5.74 -9.96
N LEU A 608 -29.63 5.92 -10.56
CA LEU A 608 -30.27 4.92 -11.41
C LEU A 608 -29.54 4.73 -12.74
N ASP A 609 -29.11 5.80 -13.41
CA ASP A 609 -28.32 5.71 -14.66
C ASP A 609 -27.03 4.89 -14.45
N LEU A 610 -26.32 5.16 -13.36
CA LEU A 610 -25.10 4.43 -12.99
C LEU A 610 -25.41 2.97 -12.65
N THR A 611 -26.51 2.70 -11.95
CA THR A 611 -26.94 1.33 -11.65
C THR A 611 -27.30 0.57 -12.92
N GLU A 612 -27.95 1.21 -13.88
CA GLU A 612 -28.24 0.61 -15.18
C GLU A 612 -26.97 0.27 -15.96
N ALA A 613 -25.96 1.16 -15.92
CA ALA A 613 -24.65 0.89 -16.50
C ALA A 613 -23.99 -0.34 -15.85
N ILE A 614 -24.04 -0.48 -14.53
CA ILE A 614 -23.55 -1.69 -13.82
C ILE A 614 -24.29 -2.95 -14.27
N LEU A 615 -25.62 -2.89 -14.42
CA LEU A 615 -26.44 -4.04 -14.78
C LEU A 615 -26.25 -4.51 -16.24
N ARG A 616 -25.71 -3.66 -17.12
CA ARG A 616 -25.30 -4.03 -18.49
C ARG A 616 -23.98 -4.80 -18.53
N GLU A 617 -23.20 -4.76 -17.45
CA GLU A 617 -21.94 -5.51 -17.32
C GLU A 617 -22.17 -6.95 -16.81
N ASN A 618 -21.10 -7.76 -16.79
CA ASN A 618 -21.11 -9.12 -16.24
C ASN A 618 -21.07 -9.15 -14.69
N TRP A 619 -21.93 -8.36 -14.04
CA TRP A 619 -21.91 -8.15 -12.59
C TRP A 619 -22.07 -9.44 -11.78
N GLN A 620 -22.71 -10.47 -12.32
CA GLN A 620 -22.89 -11.78 -11.65
C GLN A 620 -21.55 -12.52 -11.43
N ARG A 621 -20.48 -12.11 -12.14
CA ARG A 621 -19.13 -12.65 -12.01
C ARG A 621 -18.25 -11.89 -11.01
N LEU A 622 -18.75 -10.82 -10.41
CA LEU A 622 -18.04 -10.12 -9.33
C LEU A 622 -17.74 -11.09 -8.18
N SER A 623 -16.70 -10.77 -7.41
CA SER A 623 -16.34 -11.49 -6.18
C SER A 623 -17.48 -11.49 -5.16
N SER A 624 -17.38 -12.29 -4.11
CA SER A 624 -18.43 -12.36 -3.08
C SER A 624 -18.34 -11.21 -2.07
N ASP A 625 -17.25 -10.47 -2.02
CA ASP A 625 -16.95 -9.53 -0.94
C ASP A 625 -17.81 -8.24 -0.96
N LEU A 626 -17.67 -7.43 0.11
CA LEU A 626 -18.37 -6.17 0.27
C LEU A 626 -17.69 -5.01 -0.47
N ARG A 627 -16.37 -5.05 -0.62
CA ARG A 627 -15.58 -3.95 -1.18
C ARG A 627 -15.86 -3.74 -2.66
N GLY A 628 -15.57 -4.77 -3.46
CA GLY A 628 -15.67 -4.80 -4.91
C GLY A 628 -16.77 -5.72 -5.43
N GLY A 629 -17.35 -6.54 -4.54
CA GLY A 629 -18.14 -7.70 -4.91
C GLY A 629 -19.66 -7.55 -4.88
N LEU A 630 -20.31 -8.69 -5.10
CA LEU A 630 -21.77 -8.88 -5.14
C LEU A 630 -22.47 -8.47 -3.84
N SER A 631 -21.81 -8.56 -2.69
CA SER A 631 -22.44 -8.18 -1.42
C SER A 631 -22.70 -6.67 -1.37
N GLY A 632 -21.72 -5.87 -1.79
CA GLY A 632 -21.87 -4.42 -1.87
C GLY A 632 -22.89 -4.00 -2.93
N LEU A 633 -22.86 -4.63 -4.10
CA LEU A 633 -23.84 -4.36 -5.17
C LEU A 633 -25.26 -4.76 -4.75
N GLY A 634 -25.44 -5.92 -4.12
CA GLY A 634 -26.74 -6.38 -3.62
C GLY A 634 -27.35 -5.41 -2.62
N LEU A 635 -26.53 -4.84 -1.72
CA LEU A 635 -26.96 -3.83 -0.75
C LEU A 635 -27.40 -2.53 -1.42
N LEU A 636 -26.66 -2.05 -2.44
CA LEU A 636 -27.08 -0.90 -3.23
C LEU A 636 -28.43 -1.15 -3.92
N LEU A 637 -28.57 -2.29 -4.60
CA LEU A 637 -29.77 -2.64 -5.34
C LEU A 637 -30.98 -2.73 -4.41
N ASP A 638 -30.82 -3.34 -3.23
CA ASP A 638 -31.87 -3.42 -2.22
C ASP A 638 -32.25 -2.02 -1.71
N HIS A 639 -31.26 -1.16 -1.43
CA HIS A 639 -31.47 0.23 -1.02
C HIS A 639 -32.27 1.03 -2.05
N LEU A 640 -31.83 1.03 -3.31
CA LEU A 640 -32.51 1.76 -4.39
C LEU A 640 -33.92 1.21 -4.65
N ALA A 641 -34.12 -0.11 -4.56
CA ALA A 641 -35.45 -0.71 -4.62
C ALA A 641 -36.36 -0.20 -3.47
N GLY A 642 -35.77 0.09 -2.31
CA GLY A 642 -36.47 0.70 -1.17
C GLY A 642 -36.86 2.15 -1.37
N THR A 643 -35.95 2.97 -1.91
CA THR A 643 -36.17 4.41 -2.08
C THR A 643 -37.07 4.71 -3.27
N THR A 644 -36.97 3.91 -4.34
CA THR A 644 -37.73 4.12 -5.59
C THR A 644 -39.00 3.28 -5.70
N GLY A 645 -39.09 2.16 -4.98
CA GLY A 645 -40.15 1.17 -5.14
C GLY A 645 -39.97 0.26 -6.37
N ASP A 646 -38.83 0.32 -7.06
CA ASP A 646 -38.55 -0.51 -8.24
C ASP A 646 -38.40 -2.00 -7.86
N THR A 647 -39.33 -2.82 -8.36
CA THR A 647 -39.35 -4.27 -8.11
C THR A 647 -38.27 -5.03 -8.88
N ALA A 648 -37.84 -4.54 -10.04
CA ALA A 648 -36.77 -5.16 -10.80
C ALA A 648 -35.44 -5.03 -10.04
N LEU A 649 -35.14 -3.87 -9.45
CA LEU A 649 -33.96 -3.72 -8.60
C LEU A 649 -34.00 -4.67 -7.40
N ARG A 650 -35.18 -4.89 -6.80
CA ARG A 650 -35.35 -5.88 -5.72
C ARG A 650 -35.01 -7.30 -6.19
N GLU A 651 -35.48 -7.69 -7.37
CA GLU A 651 -35.19 -9.02 -7.95
C GLU A 651 -33.68 -9.20 -8.20
N HIS A 652 -32.99 -8.16 -8.65
CA HIS A 652 -31.54 -8.17 -8.82
C HIS A 652 -30.80 -8.33 -7.48
N ALA A 653 -31.24 -7.64 -6.42
CA ALA A 653 -30.69 -7.81 -5.08
C ALA A 653 -30.86 -9.25 -4.55
N LEU A 654 -32.05 -9.83 -4.70
CA LEU A 654 -32.31 -11.22 -4.34
C LEU A 654 -31.50 -12.21 -5.19
N ARG A 655 -31.27 -11.91 -6.47
CA ARG A 655 -30.41 -12.71 -7.35
C ARG A 655 -28.95 -12.67 -6.88
N ALA A 656 -28.43 -11.51 -6.47
CA ALA A 656 -27.10 -11.40 -5.89
C ALA A 656 -26.98 -12.27 -4.63
N ALA A 657 -27.97 -12.22 -3.73
CA ALA A 657 -28.01 -13.05 -2.54
C ALA A 657 -28.03 -14.57 -2.86
N ARG A 658 -28.81 -15.02 -3.86
CA ARG A 658 -28.81 -16.43 -4.29
C ARG A 658 -27.44 -16.88 -4.78
N ILE A 659 -26.79 -16.10 -5.64
CA ILE A 659 -25.43 -16.40 -6.14
C ILE A 659 -24.45 -16.53 -4.97
N LEU A 660 -24.55 -15.64 -3.97
CA LEU A 660 -23.70 -15.69 -2.78
C LEU A 660 -23.97 -16.92 -1.91
N ALA A 661 -25.24 -17.31 -1.74
CA ALA A 661 -25.62 -18.51 -1.00
C ALA A 661 -25.13 -19.80 -1.68
N ASP A 662 -25.22 -19.86 -3.02
CA ASP A 662 -24.71 -20.98 -3.83
C ASP A 662 -23.19 -21.10 -3.68
N ARG A 663 -22.47 -19.98 -3.77
CA ARG A 663 -21.01 -19.94 -3.57
C ARG A 663 -20.62 -20.40 -2.17
N LEU A 664 -21.28 -19.86 -1.14
CA LEU A 664 -21.03 -20.25 0.25
C LEU A 664 -21.26 -21.75 0.47
N THR A 665 -22.27 -22.33 -0.18
CA THR A 665 -22.56 -23.77 -0.10
C THR A 665 -21.54 -24.62 -0.83
N ALA A 666 -21.06 -24.17 -2.00
CA ALA A 666 -19.97 -24.84 -2.71
C ALA A 666 -18.69 -24.85 -1.88
N ASP A 667 -18.38 -23.75 -1.20
CA ASP A 667 -17.18 -23.63 -0.36
C ASP A 667 -17.22 -24.57 0.85
N ASP A 668 -18.38 -24.73 1.48
CA ASP A 668 -18.58 -25.68 2.58
C ASP A 668 -18.38 -27.12 2.11
N ALA A 669 -18.80 -27.45 0.88
CA ALA A 669 -18.68 -28.80 0.32
C ALA A 669 -17.23 -29.20 -0.02
N ASP A 670 -16.40 -28.24 -0.41
CA ASP A 670 -14.98 -28.45 -0.72
C ASP A 670 -14.08 -28.52 0.55
N GLY A 671 -14.69 -28.66 1.73
CA GLY A 671 -13.98 -28.89 3.00
C GLY A 671 -13.11 -27.71 3.47
N GLY A 672 -13.27 -26.53 2.87
CA GLY A 672 -12.43 -25.37 3.17
C GLY A 672 -10.95 -25.52 2.79
N GLU A 673 -10.50 -26.63 2.22
CA GLU A 673 -9.09 -26.82 1.81
C GLU A 673 -8.74 -25.96 0.58
N ALA A 674 -9.71 -25.68 -0.29
CA ALA A 674 -9.60 -24.64 -1.32
C ALA A 674 -9.59 -23.19 -0.74
N ALA A 675 -9.88 -23.01 0.56
CA ALA A 675 -9.93 -21.71 1.23
C ALA A 675 -8.58 -21.22 1.78
N GLY A 676 -7.47 -21.92 1.49
CA GLY A 676 -6.09 -21.49 1.79
C GLY A 676 -5.70 -20.12 1.20
N GLY A 677 -6.54 -19.51 0.36
CA GLY A 677 -6.38 -18.16 -0.18
C GLY A 677 -7.51 -17.16 0.11
N ARG A 678 -8.53 -17.50 0.91
CA ARG A 678 -9.64 -16.59 1.23
C ARG A 678 -9.25 -15.54 2.26
N GLN A 679 -9.72 -14.31 2.07
CA GLN A 679 -9.58 -13.23 3.05
C GLN A 679 -10.76 -13.31 4.05
N ALA A 680 -10.59 -12.73 5.24
CA ALA A 680 -11.63 -12.62 6.26
C ALA A 680 -11.91 -11.15 6.58
N GLY A 681 -13.00 -10.88 7.30
CA GLY A 681 -13.37 -9.54 7.74
C GLY A 681 -14.44 -8.89 6.87
N LEU A 682 -14.87 -7.69 7.26
CA LEU A 682 -16.04 -7.02 6.68
C LEU A 682 -15.92 -6.75 5.17
N LEU A 683 -14.77 -6.24 4.73
CA LEU A 683 -14.60 -5.75 3.36
C LEU A 683 -14.31 -6.86 2.36
N ARG A 684 -13.56 -7.89 2.75
CA ARG A 684 -13.03 -8.93 1.84
C ARG A 684 -13.38 -10.37 2.23
N GLY A 685 -14.00 -10.59 3.39
CA GLY A 685 -14.41 -11.90 3.89
C GLY A 685 -15.89 -12.23 3.70
N ALA A 686 -16.30 -13.35 4.26
CA ALA A 686 -17.69 -13.84 4.26
C ALA A 686 -18.62 -12.97 5.12
N THR A 687 -18.07 -12.11 5.97
CA THR A 687 -18.83 -11.08 6.71
C THR A 687 -19.57 -10.11 5.79
N GLY A 688 -19.04 -9.80 4.60
CA GLY A 688 -19.73 -9.00 3.59
C GLY A 688 -21.06 -9.63 3.13
N PRO A 689 -21.04 -10.88 2.66
CA PRO A 689 -22.27 -11.66 2.40
C PRO A 689 -23.22 -11.72 3.60
N ALA A 690 -22.69 -11.95 4.81
CA ALA A 690 -23.52 -11.98 6.02
C ALA A 690 -24.30 -10.67 6.22
N LEU A 691 -23.67 -9.53 5.98
CA LEU A 691 -24.33 -8.23 6.05
C LEU A 691 -25.48 -8.11 5.03
N LEU A 692 -25.28 -8.52 3.77
CA LEU A 692 -26.36 -8.52 2.78
C LEU A 692 -27.53 -9.41 3.22
N PHE A 693 -27.25 -10.63 3.68
CA PHE A 693 -28.30 -11.54 4.12
C PHE A 693 -29.10 -10.98 5.30
N LEU A 694 -28.43 -10.36 6.28
CA LEU A 694 -29.09 -9.70 7.41
C LEU A 694 -29.98 -8.55 6.96
N ARG A 695 -29.52 -7.69 6.05
CA ARG A 695 -30.33 -6.55 5.57
C ARG A 695 -31.52 -7.01 4.75
N LEU A 696 -31.40 -8.11 4.01
CA LEU A 696 -32.55 -8.73 3.33
C LEU A 696 -33.50 -9.42 4.32
N TYR A 697 -32.97 -10.03 5.38
CA TYR A 697 -33.78 -10.61 6.46
C TYR A 697 -34.62 -9.55 7.16
N ASP A 698 -34.04 -8.40 7.52
CA ASP A 698 -34.78 -7.30 8.17
C ASP A 698 -36.01 -6.84 7.36
N ARG A 699 -35.96 -7.01 6.03
CA ARG A 699 -37.01 -6.58 5.12
C ARG A 699 -38.03 -7.66 4.80
N THR A 700 -37.59 -8.91 4.74
CA THR A 700 -38.43 -10.04 4.29
C THR A 700 -38.90 -10.94 5.43
N GLY A 701 -38.20 -10.96 6.56
CA GLY A 701 -38.39 -11.89 7.67
C GLY A 701 -38.09 -13.36 7.33
N ALA A 702 -37.42 -13.63 6.20
CA ALA A 702 -37.19 -15.00 5.74
C ALA A 702 -36.07 -15.68 6.57
N PRO A 703 -36.37 -16.73 7.37
CA PRO A 703 -35.41 -17.30 8.32
C PRO A 703 -34.16 -17.87 7.66
N ASP A 704 -34.27 -18.42 6.44
CA ASP A 704 -33.14 -18.96 5.68
C ASP A 704 -32.02 -17.92 5.45
N LEU A 705 -32.37 -16.63 5.35
CA LEU A 705 -31.38 -15.55 5.22
C LEU A 705 -30.60 -15.34 6.53
N LEU A 706 -31.27 -15.45 7.68
CA LEU A 706 -30.62 -15.37 8.97
C LEU A 706 -29.65 -16.55 9.17
N ASP A 707 -30.06 -17.75 8.76
CA ASP A 707 -29.19 -18.94 8.79
C ASP A 707 -27.95 -18.78 7.89
N LEU A 708 -28.13 -18.24 6.68
CA LEU A 708 -27.02 -17.92 5.77
C LEU A 708 -26.06 -16.88 6.37
N ALA A 709 -26.59 -15.83 7.03
CA ALA A 709 -25.76 -14.86 7.74
C ALA A 709 -24.93 -15.51 8.85
N GLY A 710 -25.55 -16.39 9.65
CA GLY A 710 -24.87 -17.13 10.71
C GLY A 710 -23.79 -18.08 10.19
N ARG A 711 -24.02 -18.75 9.05
CA ARG A 711 -23.00 -19.59 8.38
C ARG A 711 -21.81 -18.76 7.90
N ALA A 712 -22.08 -17.65 7.23
CA ALA A 712 -21.04 -16.77 6.70
C ALA A 712 -20.18 -16.13 7.81
N LEU A 713 -20.78 -15.72 8.94
CA LEU A 713 -20.03 -15.23 10.11
C LEU A 713 -19.12 -16.32 10.70
N ARG A 714 -19.62 -17.56 10.85
CA ARG A 714 -18.81 -18.67 11.36
C ARG A 714 -17.62 -19.00 10.45
N ALA A 715 -17.78 -18.86 9.14
CA ALA A 715 -16.69 -19.06 8.18
C ALA A 715 -15.54 -18.06 8.39
N ASP A 716 -15.84 -16.79 8.64
CA ASP A 716 -14.81 -15.79 8.96
C ASP A 716 -14.25 -15.98 10.39
N LEU A 717 -15.08 -16.30 11.38
CA LEU A 717 -14.64 -16.55 12.76
C LEU A 717 -13.71 -17.76 12.89
N ALA A 718 -13.88 -18.78 12.03
CA ALA A 718 -12.97 -19.93 11.96
C ALA A 718 -11.53 -19.56 11.53
N ARG A 719 -11.34 -18.33 11.02
CA ARG A 719 -10.03 -17.78 10.64
C ARG A 719 -9.46 -16.83 11.69
N CYS A 720 -10.10 -16.72 12.85
CA CYS A 720 -9.59 -15.94 13.97
C CYS A 720 -8.78 -16.82 14.94
N VAL A 721 -7.81 -16.20 15.60
CA VAL A 721 -7.01 -16.79 16.66
C VAL A 721 -7.09 -15.93 17.92
N THR A 722 -7.12 -16.57 19.08
CA THR A 722 -7.00 -15.88 20.36
C THR A 722 -5.53 -15.55 20.62
N THR A 723 -5.22 -14.27 20.79
CA THR A 723 -3.85 -13.80 21.07
C THR A 723 -3.46 -14.05 22.52
N GLY A 724 -2.17 -13.89 22.83
CA GLY A 724 -1.68 -13.95 24.22
C GLY A 724 -2.29 -12.90 25.17
N ASN A 725 -2.91 -11.85 24.61
CA ASN A 725 -3.61 -10.81 25.35
C ASN A 725 -5.11 -11.08 25.52
N GLY A 726 -5.59 -12.27 25.11
CA GLY A 726 -7.00 -12.65 25.21
C GLY A 726 -7.93 -11.98 24.18
N THR A 727 -7.36 -11.29 23.18
CA THR A 727 -8.12 -10.71 22.07
C THR A 727 -8.38 -11.75 20.99
N LEU A 728 -9.51 -11.65 20.29
CA LEU A 728 -9.80 -12.47 19.12
C LEU A 728 -9.53 -11.67 17.84
N GLU A 729 -8.60 -12.12 17.02
CA GLU A 729 -8.12 -11.39 15.84
C GLU A 729 -8.05 -12.31 14.62
N VAL A 730 -8.26 -11.76 13.42
CA VAL A 730 -8.11 -12.53 12.17
C VAL A 730 -6.64 -12.93 12.00
N ASP A 731 -6.38 -14.21 11.70
CA ASP A 731 -5.04 -14.73 11.43
C ASP A 731 -4.75 -14.73 9.92
N GLU A 732 -3.73 -13.97 9.51
CA GLU A 732 -3.23 -13.99 8.12
C GLU A 732 -2.06 -14.98 7.93
N GLY A 733 -1.69 -15.74 8.96
CA GLY A 733 -0.59 -16.72 8.97
C GLY A 733 0.80 -16.11 9.23
N TRP A 734 0.93 -14.79 9.12
CA TRP A 734 2.17 -14.04 9.39
C TRP A 734 1.97 -12.86 10.35
N ARG A 735 0.73 -12.50 10.65
CA ARG A 735 0.31 -11.51 11.65
C ARG A 735 -1.17 -11.72 12.00
N THR A 736 -1.61 -11.08 13.09
CA THR A 736 -3.02 -10.95 13.44
C THR A 736 -3.57 -9.58 13.06
N MET A 737 -4.88 -9.49 12.80
CA MET A 737 -5.56 -8.28 12.29
C MET A 737 -6.84 -7.96 13.09
N PRO A 738 -6.86 -6.88 13.89
CA PRO A 738 -8.03 -6.47 14.65
C PRO A 738 -8.97 -5.51 13.89
N TYR A 739 -8.56 -4.91 12.77
CA TYR A 739 -9.24 -3.73 12.21
C TYR A 739 -10.62 -3.98 11.58
N VAL A 740 -11.40 -2.90 11.38
CA VAL A 740 -12.76 -2.97 10.79
C VAL A 740 -12.76 -3.55 9.37
N GLY A 741 -11.79 -3.19 8.53
CA GLY A 741 -11.80 -3.55 7.12
C GLY A 741 -11.63 -5.05 6.90
N ASP A 742 -10.46 -5.55 7.27
CA ASP A 742 -10.00 -6.92 6.99
C ASP A 742 -9.67 -7.70 8.26
N GLY A 743 -10.15 -7.23 9.40
CA GLY A 743 -9.87 -7.80 10.71
C GLY A 743 -11.13 -8.12 11.50
N SER A 744 -10.92 -8.54 12.74
CA SER A 744 -11.97 -9.14 13.57
C SER A 744 -13.04 -8.14 14.02
N VAL A 745 -12.71 -6.86 14.19
CA VAL A 745 -13.70 -5.83 14.56
C VAL A 745 -14.76 -5.63 13.48
N GLY A 746 -14.40 -5.80 12.20
CA GLY A 746 -15.38 -5.81 11.10
C GLY A 746 -16.39 -6.95 11.22
N ILE A 747 -15.91 -8.13 11.61
CA ILE A 747 -16.76 -9.30 11.92
C ILE A 747 -17.66 -8.96 13.11
N GLY A 748 -17.11 -8.36 14.17
CA GLY A 748 -17.83 -7.96 15.37
C GLY A 748 -19.01 -7.03 15.11
N MET A 749 -18.86 -6.06 14.19
CA MET A 749 -19.94 -5.14 13.84
C MET A 749 -21.16 -5.85 13.24
N VAL A 750 -20.96 -6.87 12.39
CA VAL A 750 -22.05 -7.64 11.78
C VAL A 750 -22.55 -8.73 12.74
N LEU A 751 -21.66 -9.29 13.57
CA LEU A 751 -22.02 -10.21 14.63
C LEU A 751 -22.99 -9.58 15.64
N ASP A 752 -22.76 -8.31 16.00
CA ASP A 752 -23.67 -7.54 16.84
C ASP A 752 -25.10 -7.49 16.25
N ASP A 753 -25.21 -7.26 14.93
CA ASP A 753 -26.50 -7.25 14.24
C ASP A 753 -27.16 -8.63 14.22
N PHE A 754 -26.37 -9.66 13.93
CA PHE A 754 -26.83 -11.04 13.91
C PHE A 754 -27.39 -11.46 15.27
N LEU A 755 -26.69 -11.16 16.36
CA LEU A 755 -27.14 -11.48 17.71
C LEU A 755 -28.41 -10.73 18.09
N ALA A 756 -28.55 -9.47 17.68
CA ALA A 756 -29.77 -8.70 17.89
C ALA A 756 -30.96 -9.27 17.08
N ALA A 757 -30.72 -9.72 15.84
CA ALA A 757 -31.73 -10.27 14.96
C ALA A 757 -32.18 -11.70 15.34
N ALA A 758 -31.25 -12.54 15.80
CA ALA A 758 -31.55 -13.91 16.24
C ALA A 758 -32.40 -13.94 17.51
N GLY A 759 -32.20 -12.98 18.42
CA GLY A 759 -32.87 -12.95 19.72
C GLY A 759 -32.51 -14.15 20.60
N GLY A 760 -33.06 -14.18 21.82
CA GLY A 760 -32.81 -15.26 22.78
C GLY A 760 -31.40 -15.25 23.39
N GLU A 761 -31.05 -16.35 24.06
CA GLU A 761 -29.71 -16.53 24.62
C GLU A 761 -28.71 -16.85 23.50
N PRO A 762 -27.63 -16.07 23.36
CA PRO A 762 -26.69 -16.24 22.25
C PRO A 762 -25.93 -17.56 22.35
N ASP A 763 -25.60 -18.15 21.20
CA ASP A 763 -24.64 -19.26 21.10
C ASP A 763 -23.36 -18.89 21.90
N PRO A 764 -22.95 -19.69 22.90
CA PRO A 764 -21.80 -19.37 23.74
C PRO A 764 -20.52 -19.11 22.95
N ALA A 765 -20.33 -19.76 21.79
CA ALA A 765 -19.18 -19.53 20.93
C ALA A 765 -19.22 -18.14 20.27
N LEU A 766 -20.41 -17.69 19.84
CA LEU A 766 -20.60 -16.37 19.25
C LEU A 766 -20.50 -15.26 20.30
N ALA A 767 -21.00 -15.50 21.52
CA ALA A 767 -20.83 -14.59 22.64
C ALA A 767 -19.34 -14.43 23.01
N ALA A 768 -18.60 -15.54 23.15
CA ALA A 768 -17.17 -15.50 23.42
C ALA A 768 -16.37 -14.81 22.29
N ALA A 769 -16.75 -15.03 21.03
CA ALA A 769 -16.14 -14.34 19.90
C ALA A 769 -16.37 -12.82 19.97
N ARG A 770 -17.61 -12.39 20.27
CA ARG A 770 -17.95 -10.98 20.46
C ARG A 770 -17.11 -10.33 21.57
N ASP A 771 -16.94 -11.01 22.70
CA ASP A 771 -16.15 -10.52 23.83
C ASP A 771 -14.67 -10.36 23.46
N GLY A 772 -14.09 -11.37 22.80
CA GLY A 772 -12.69 -11.32 22.33
C GLY A 772 -12.45 -10.23 21.28
N ILE A 773 -13.41 -9.98 20.39
CA ILE A 773 -13.34 -8.89 19.40
C ILE A 773 -13.47 -7.52 20.08
N THR A 774 -14.38 -7.40 21.03
CA THR A 774 -14.56 -6.17 21.82
C THR A 774 -13.31 -5.85 22.63
N ALA A 775 -12.64 -6.87 23.18
CA ALA A 775 -11.33 -6.71 23.83
C ALA A 775 -10.28 -6.21 22.84
N ALA A 776 -10.25 -6.73 21.61
CA ALA A 776 -9.35 -6.28 20.56
C ALA A 776 -9.56 -4.79 20.22
N ALA A 777 -10.81 -4.31 20.18
CA ALA A 777 -11.13 -2.91 19.94
C ALA A 777 -10.74 -1.95 21.09
N ARG A 778 -10.45 -2.51 22.28
CA ARG A 778 -10.08 -1.73 23.47
C ARG A 778 -8.57 -1.58 23.67
N SER A 779 -7.73 -2.19 22.84
CA SER A 779 -6.27 -2.07 22.93
C SER A 779 -5.80 -0.61 22.94
N ARG A 780 -4.74 -0.31 23.70
CA ARG A 780 -4.25 1.07 23.86
C ARG A 780 -3.56 1.60 22.61
N PHE A 781 -2.90 0.74 21.83
CA PHE A 781 -2.16 1.12 20.64
C PHE A 781 -2.67 0.45 19.35
N TYR A 782 -2.75 1.25 18.29
CA TYR A 782 -2.95 0.79 16.91
C TYR A 782 -1.92 1.47 16.01
N ALA A 783 -1.52 0.83 14.91
CA ALA A 783 -0.48 1.39 14.06
C ALA A 783 -0.92 2.62 13.26
N GLN A 784 -2.23 2.78 13.02
CA GLN A 784 -2.79 3.76 12.08
C GLN A 784 -4.05 4.43 12.66
N PRO A 785 -4.39 5.67 12.21
CA PRO A 785 -5.58 6.37 12.67
C PRO A 785 -6.85 6.00 11.90
N GLY A 786 -6.73 5.49 10.67
CA GLY A 786 -7.82 5.39 9.70
C GLY A 786 -9.03 4.52 10.10
N LEU A 787 -10.08 4.58 9.28
CA LEU A 787 -11.36 3.93 9.55
C LEU A 787 -11.29 2.40 9.36
N PHE A 788 -10.80 1.94 8.21
CA PHE A 788 -10.76 0.50 7.91
C PHE A 788 -9.52 -0.20 8.46
N GLN A 789 -8.43 0.55 8.63
CA GLN A 789 -7.18 0.04 9.20
C GLN A 789 -6.66 1.04 10.23
N GLY A 790 -7.35 1.16 11.37
CA GLY A 790 -6.87 2.03 12.43
C GLY A 790 -7.84 2.26 13.57
N ARG A 791 -7.46 3.23 14.42
CA ARG A 791 -8.18 3.57 15.65
C ARG A 791 -9.56 4.16 15.40
N ALA A 792 -9.79 4.93 14.33
CA ALA A 792 -11.12 5.44 14.01
C ALA A 792 -12.14 4.31 13.84
N GLY A 793 -11.73 3.17 13.25
CA GLY A 793 -12.58 1.98 13.18
C GLY A 793 -12.97 1.41 14.55
N MET A 794 -12.06 1.48 15.51
CA MET A 794 -12.29 1.02 16.90
C MET A 794 -13.28 1.93 17.62
N VAL A 795 -13.12 3.24 17.45
CA VAL A 795 -14.07 4.23 17.96
C VAL A 795 -15.46 3.97 17.38
N LEU A 796 -15.56 3.75 16.07
CA LEU A 796 -16.83 3.45 15.40
C LEU A 796 -17.49 2.19 15.96
N HIS A 797 -16.75 1.10 16.13
CA HIS A 797 -17.30 -0.15 16.67
C HIS A 797 -17.73 0.00 18.12
N LEU A 798 -16.88 0.56 18.99
CA LEU A 798 -17.18 0.72 20.41
C LEU A 798 -18.34 1.70 20.68
N ALA A 799 -18.51 2.71 19.83
CA ALA A 799 -19.66 3.62 19.89
C ALA A 799 -20.99 2.93 19.55
N ARG A 800 -20.93 1.79 18.85
CA ARG A 800 -22.09 1.09 18.31
C ARG A 800 -22.45 -0.18 19.08
N THR A 801 -21.46 -0.93 19.55
CA THR A 801 -21.66 -2.27 20.12
C THR A 801 -22.47 -2.24 21.42
N THR A 802 -23.29 -3.27 21.64
CA THR A 802 -23.99 -3.52 22.90
C THR A 802 -23.30 -4.60 23.76
N ALA A 803 -22.01 -4.88 23.49
CA ALA A 803 -21.26 -5.87 24.23
C ALA A 803 -21.17 -5.48 25.73
N PRO A 804 -21.42 -6.43 26.65
CA PRO A 804 -21.30 -6.15 28.08
C PRO A 804 -19.91 -5.60 28.43
N GLY A 805 -19.87 -4.61 29.33
CA GLY A 805 -18.61 -4.05 29.82
C GLY A 805 -17.97 -2.97 28.94
N VAL A 806 -18.58 -2.61 27.80
CA VAL A 806 -18.22 -1.41 27.05
C VAL A 806 -18.78 -0.18 27.75
N THR A 807 -17.90 0.71 28.22
CA THR A 807 -18.30 1.93 28.94
C THR A 807 -18.05 3.19 28.10
N PRO A 808 -18.81 4.28 28.31
CA PRO A 808 -18.54 5.56 27.66
C PRO A 808 -17.11 6.08 27.88
N GLY A 809 -16.49 5.73 29.02
CA GLY A 809 -15.10 6.07 29.32
C GLY A 809 -14.08 5.36 28.43
N GLN A 810 -14.36 4.12 28.00
CA GLN A 810 -13.49 3.40 27.05
C GLN A 810 -13.58 3.99 25.65
N VAL A 811 -14.78 4.39 25.21
CA VAL A 811 -14.96 5.13 23.95
C VAL A 811 -14.20 6.46 24.01
N ALA A 812 -14.35 7.20 25.11
CA ALA A 812 -13.61 8.46 25.32
C ALA A 812 -12.10 8.24 25.28
N ALA A 813 -11.58 7.19 25.91
CA ALA A 813 -10.16 6.87 25.89
C ALA A 813 -9.62 6.57 24.47
N GLN A 814 -10.43 5.93 23.62
CA GLN A 814 -10.05 5.70 22.22
C GLN A 814 -10.10 6.99 21.39
N ILE A 815 -11.06 7.89 21.67
CA ILE A 815 -11.11 9.23 21.06
C ILE A 815 -9.89 10.06 21.47
N ASP A 816 -9.54 10.07 22.76
CA ASP A 816 -8.38 10.81 23.27
C ASP A 816 -7.08 10.29 22.68
N ALA A 817 -6.93 8.96 22.56
CA ALA A 817 -5.75 8.35 21.94
C ALA A 817 -5.69 8.54 20.42
N LEU A 818 -6.76 9.02 19.76
CA LEU A 818 -6.70 9.45 18.36
C LEU A 818 -5.83 10.72 18.21
N ASP A 819 -5.66 11.50 19.28
CA ASP A 819 -4.77 12.67 19.31
C ASP A 819 -3.29 12.31 19.08
N TRP A 820 -2.90 11.04 19.23
CA TRP A 820 -1.52 10.58 18.95
C TRP A 820 -1.14 10.72 17.47
N TYR A 821 -2.12 10.85 16.58
CA TYR A 821 -1.93 10.98 15.13
C TYR A 821 -2.43 12.32 14.60
N ALA A 822 -2.90 13.23 15.48
CA ALA A 822 -3.51 14.49 15.08
C ALA A 822 -2.46 15.42 14.44
N MET A 823 -2.72 15.85 13.22
CA MET A 823 -1.85 16.75 12.44
C MET A 823 -2.58 18.06 12.13
N GLY A 824 -1.81 19.11 11.88
CA GLY A 824 -2.34 20.37 11.37
C GLY A 824 -2.28 20.45 9.84
N TYR A 825 -3.38 20.79 9.19
CA TYR A 825 -3.42 21.23 7.80
C TYR A 825 -4.05 22.61 7.71
N ARG A 826 -3.26 23.63 7.34
CA ARG A 826 -3.69 25.03 7.31
C ARG A 826 -4.34 25.52 8.62
N GLY A 827 -3.84 25.02 9.76
CA GLY A 827 -4.35 25.33 11.10
C GLY A 827 -5.53 24.47 11.56
N GLU A 828 -6.01 23.54 10.73
CA GLU A 828 -7.14 22.67 11.03
C GLU A 828 -6.72 21.23 11.32
N LEU A 829 -7.54 20.50 12.07
CA LEU A 829 -7.32 19.10 12.42
C LEU A 829 -7.42 18.21 11.18
N ALA A 830 -6.36 17.47 10.89
CA ALA A 830 -6.30 16.48 9.82
C ALA A 830 -5.55 15.22 10.29
N PHE A 831 -5.71 14.14 9.54
CA PHE A 831 -5.09 12.86 9.85
C PHE A 831 -4.24 12.31 8.69
N PRO A 832 -3.13 11.63 9.02
CA PRO A 832 -2.30 10.95 8.04
C PRO A 832 -3.03 9.72 7.46
N GLY A 833 -2.79 9.42 6.19
CA GLY A 833 -3.35 8.25 5.51
C GLY A 833 -2.60 6.96 5.81
N HIS A 834 -2.83 5.92 4.99
CA HIS A 834 -2.11 4.66 5.11
C HIS A 834 -0.58 4.87 5.00
N GLN A 835 0.22 4.08 5.73
CA GLN A 835 1.66 4.29 5.97
C GLN A 835 2.06 5.57 6.72
N MET A 836 1.15 6.50 6.97
CA MET A 836 1.36 7.75 7.69
C MET A 836 2.46 8.67 7.14
N MET A 837 2.80 8.56 5.86
CA MET A 837 3.82 9.40 5.22
C MET A 837 3.24 10.74 4.74
N ARG A 838 1.95 10.78 4.44
CA ARG A 838 1.22 11.99 4.01
C ARG A 838 -0.16 12.02 4.64
N LEU A 839 -0.77 13.20 4.65
CA LEU A 839 -2.18 13.41 4.98
C LEU A 839 -3.07 12.72 3.95
N SER A 840 -4.23 12.26 4.42
CA SER A 840 -5.31 11.76 3.56
C SER A 840 -6.62 12.38 4.01
N MET A 841 -7.47 12.70 3.05
CA MET A 841 -8.80 13.26 3.26
C MET A 841 -9.91 12.26 3.01
N ASP A 842 -9.57 11.04 2.58
CA ASP A 842 -10.55 10.02 2.23
C ASP A 842 -11.20 9.33 3.45
N LEU A 843 -12.25 8.56 3.16
CA LEU A 843 -13.04 7.85 4.16
C LEU A 843 -12.30 6.67 4.78
N ALA A 844 -11.57 5.90 3.97
CA ALA A 844 -10.97 4.64 4.37
C ALA A 844 -9.78 4.83 5.33
N THR A 845 -8.93 5.81 5.05
CA THR A 845 -7.58 5.96 5.60
C THR A 845 -7.40 7.27 6.35
N GLY A 846 -8.15 8.31 5.99
CA GLY A 846 -7.85 9.68 6.36
C GLY A 846 -8.91 10.39 7.20
N THR A 847 -8.92 11.72 7.04
CA THR A 847 -9.67 12.68 7.86
C THR A 847 -11.18 12.46 7.81
N ALA A 848 -11.75 12.11 6.65
CA ALA A 848 -13.19 11.83 6.55
C ALA A 848 -13.59 10.57 7.34
N GLY A 849 -12.72 9.56 7.40
CA GLY A 849 -12.91 8.38 8.23
C GLY A 849 -12.91 8.69 9.73
N CYS A 850 -11.95 9.51 10.18
CA CYS A 850 -11.91 9.99 11.56
C CYS A 850 -13.14 10.84 11.91
N LEU A 851 -13.57 11.72 11.01
CA LEU A 851 -14.79 12.52 11.16
C LEU A 851 -16.03 11.63 11.35
N LEU A 852 -16.19 10.60 10.50
CA LEU A 852 -17.31 9.67 10.60
C LEU A 852 -17.32 8.92 11.94
N ALA A 853 -16.16 8.42 12.39
CA ALA A 853 -16.04 7.71 13.66
C ALA A 853 -16.36 8.60 14.87
N LEU A 854 -15.89 9.84 14.88
CA LEU A 854 -16.19 10.79 15.95
C LEU A 854 -17.66 11.21 15.95
N ALA A 855 -18.25 11.44 14.77
CA ALA A 855 -19.67 11.71 14.62
C ALA A 855 -20.54 10.52 15.08
N ALA A 856 -20.08 9.28 14.89
CA ALA A 856 -20.78 8.10 15.41
C ALA A 856 -20.80 8.05 16.94
N ALA A 857 -19.71 8.48 17.58
CA ALA A 857 -19.56 8.45 19.03
C ALA A 857 -20.14 9.69 19.76
N ARG A 858 -20.21 10.85 19.09
CA ARG A 858 -20.52 12.15 19.71
C ARG A 858 -21.61 12.97 19.00
N GLY A 859 -22.03 12.57 17.79
CA GLY A 859 -23.03 13.30 17.03
C GLY A 859 -24.43 13.18 17.60
N ASP A 860 -25.26 14.22 17.44
CA ASP A 860 -26.66 14.22 17.88
C ASP A 860 -27.47 13.11 17.18
N ARG A 861 -27.17 12.87 15.90
CA ARG A 861 -27.54 11.66 15.17
C ARG A 861 -26.28 10.82 14.99
N PRO A 862 -26.22 9.58 15.51
CA PRO A 862 -25.04 8.73 15.33
C PRO A 862 -24.79 8.50 13.84
N ALA A 863 -23.65 8.99 13.36
CA ALA A 863 -23.15 8.65 12.04
C ALA A 863 -22.92 7.14 11.91
N ARG A 864 -22.99 6.61 10.69
CA ARG A 864 -22.83 5.18 10.44
C ARG A 864 -22.02 4.88 9.19
N LEU A 865 -21.39 3.70 9.18
CA LEU A 865 -20.99 3.09 7.92
C LEU A 865 -22.24 2.69 7.11
N PRO A 866 -22.17 2.71 5.76
CA PRO A 866 -23.25 2.24 4.93
C PRO A 866 -23.74 0.85 5.34
N PHE A 867 -25.06 0.71 5.44
CA PHE A 867 -25.76 -0.55 5.76
C PHE A 867 -25.49 -1.13 7.17
N LEU A 868 -24.81 -0.40 8.05
CA LEU A 868 -24.57 -0.77 9.45
C LEU A 868 -25.27 0.24 10.38
N PRO A 869 -26.63 0.19 10.51
CA PRO A 869 -27.37 1.11 11.37
C PRO A 869 -27.00 0.93 12.85
N PRO A 870 -27.35 1.89 13.72
CA PRO A 870 -27.32 1.70 15.17
C PRO A 870 -28.14 0.48 15.59
N LEU A 871 -27.71 -0.21 16.64
CA LEU A 871 -28.45 -1.34 17.19
C LEU A 871 -29.73 -0.85 17.89
N PRO A 872 -30.83 -1.62 17.84
CA PRO A 872 -32.01 -1.29 18.63
C PRO A 872 -31.67 -1.31 20.13
N PRO A 873 -32.26 -0.41 20.94
CA PRO A 873 -32.07 -0.45 22.38
C PRO A 873 -32.53 -1.81 22.93
N ALA A 874 -31.75 -2.38 23.85
CA ALA A 874 -32.10 -3.65 24.48
C ALA A 874 -33.52 -3.55 25.08
N PRO A 875 -34.38 -4.57 24.91
CA PRO A 875 -35.67 -4.58 25.57
C PRO A 875 -35.45 -4.41 27.08
N PRO A 876 -36.28 -3.62 27.78
CA PRO A 876 -36.12 -3.42 29.21
C PRO A 876 -36.09 -4.79 29.89
N ALA A 877 -35.10 -5.03 30.74
CA ALA A 877 -35.06 -6.23 31.56
C ALA A 877 -36.41 -6.33 32.28
N GLY A 878 -37.14 -7.42 32.02
CA GLY A 878 -38.43 -7.67 32.65
C GLY A 878 -38.31 -7.63 34.18
N PRO A 879 -39.40 -7.29 34.89
CA PRO A 879 -39.39 -7.11 36.33
C PRO A 879 -38.98 -8.36 37.12
#